data_AF-A0A3C1CM79-F1
#
_entry.id   AF-A0A3C1CM79-F1
#
_cell.length_a   1.000
_cell.length_b   1.000
_cell.length_c   1.000
_cell.angle_alpha   90.00
_cell.angle_beta   90.00
_cell.angle_gamma   90.00
#
_symmetry.space_group_name_H-M   'P 1'
#
loop_
_entity.id
_entity.type
_entity.pdbx_description
1 polymer ?
#
loop_
_entity_poly.entity_id
_entity_poly.type
_entity_poly.pdbx_seq_one_letter_code
_entity_poly.pdbx_strand_id
1 'polypeptide(L)'
;MNGTPDPKAEENWERRYQAAAAEIDELYTRQAELTIAVEELRYQLWRYQASWMVARALQVSRLLRSVMPMGSRRRRVASKAARVLLGRPSAERRFKERYHAWLASRRPDTEELHQQRKRAATWAHRPLVSVCMPVYNPSPQALQEAIASVQAQSYDHWELCVCDDASPRSGVRDVLEELAGADPRIRVAYSDDNGGISRATNRALELAQGEYVGFLDDDDLIEPHALYLYVQALQDDPAIDVFYCDEDILMPSGDRLRPFFKPGWSPETLLGMNYVTHFVVARRRLVEQVGGLRPERDGAQDYDLLLRLTERTQAVRHVPEVLYTWRQSPTSTSMTAKAKPWAYEAGLRAVEDALARRGIDGRVEPGGFAGGYRVRYAVPEPGPHVEILIPTRDRADLLGPCLESISSLTGYGHYSVTVVDNDSREPATTELLRRSGVRVVPAPGPFNYAAIMNAGFAATDSELVLTLNNDTRVIDPDWLTGLVELGTRPQVGAVGCRLVFGDERPQHEGIVLACGVPAANLGHLAPGIRVLGVIQTVRDVSAVTGACSLIRRSAWEAVGGFDEELAVAYNDVDFCLRLGRAGYRVLYTPYVTLVHEESSSRGDVHPADDEARLLRRWALDMAQGDPFFTPHLTIGRDGLEIDVEGRSFRGRDLVRAQLGSALTPSGGAALSPPSGSSPAASVAGPGRDTPTEPGEAPS
;
A
#
# COMPACT_ATOMS: atom_id res chain seq x y z
N MET A 1 22.57 11.09 -52.25
CA MET A 1 22.32 9.71 -52.73
C MET A 1 21.13 9.19 -51.95
N ASN A 2 19.92 9.40 -52.49
CA ASN A 2 18.69 8.86 -51.90
C ASN A 2 18.48 7.48 -52.51
N GLY A 3 18.99 6.45 -51.85
CA GLY A 3 18.60 5.08 -52.14
C GLY A 3 17.38 4.76 -51.29
N THR A 4 16.21 4.64 -51.92
CA THR A 4 15.06 3.96 -51.30
C THR A 4 15.50 2.55 -50.87
N PRO A 5 15.21 2.12 -49.64
CA PRO A 5 15.52 0.76 -49.19
C PRO A 5 14.91 -0.24 -50.15
N ASP A 6 15.66 -1.29 -50.50
CA ASP A 6 15.12 -2.41 -51.28
C ASP A 6 13.99 -3.06 -50.47
N PRO A 7 12.72 -3.02 -50.91
CA PRO A 7 11.59 -3.55 -50.15
C PRO A 7 11.76 -5.04 -49.83
N LYS A 8 12.50 -5.78 -50.67
CA LYS A 8 12.81 -7.19 -50.43
C LYS A 8 13.87 -7.38 -49.35
N ALA A 9 14.74 -6.40 -49.13
CA ALA A 9 15.73 -6.44 -48.06
C ALA A 9 15.10 -6.10 -46.70
N GLU A 10 14.15 -5.15 -46.66
CA GLU A 10 13.33 -4.86 -45.48
C GLU A 10 12.42 -6.05 -45.12
N GLU A 11 11.66 -6.60 -46.07
CA GLU A 11 10.78 -7.76 -45.80
C GLU A 11 11.56 -9.00 -45.33
N ASN A 12 12.79 -9.19 -45.84
CA ASN A 12 13.67 -10.28 -45.44
C ASN A 12 14.34 -10.02 -44.07
N TRP A 13 14.59 -8.76 -43.71
CA TRP A 13 15.02 -8.38 -42.37
C TRP A 13 13.90 -8.56 -41.36
N GLU A 14 12.68 -8.10 -41.66
CA GLU A 14 11.48 -8.23 -40.84
C GLU A 14 11.18 -9.71 -40.55
N ARG A 15 11.18 -10.58 -41.58
CA ARG A 15 10.98 -12.02 -41.40
C ARG A 15 12.08 -12.66 -40.55
N ARG A 16 13.33 -12.24 -40.70
CA ARG A 16 14.45 -12.76 -39.89
C ARG A 16 14.37 -12.28 -38.45
N TYR A 17 13.94 -11.04 -38.23
CA TYR A 17 13.70 -10.47 -36.91
C TYR A 17 12.55 -11.19 -36.21
N GLN A 18 11.41 -11.39 -36.89
CA GLN A 18 10.26 -12.13 -36.37
C GLN A 18 10.59 -13.60 -36.07
N ALA A 19 11.35 -14.27 -36.95
CA ALA A 19 11.82 -15.63 -36.70
C ALA A 19 12.77 -15.71 -35.51
N ALA A 20 13.70 -14.76 -35.36
CA ALA A 20 14.60 -14.68 -34.21
C ALA A 20 13.86 -14.34 -32.92
N ALA A 21 12.84 -13.47 -32.98
CA ALA A 21 11.98 -13.14 -31.84
C ALA A 21 11.18 -14.35 -31.38
N ALA A 22 10.62 -15.14 -32.31
CA ALA A 22 9.92 -16.38 -32.00
C ALA A 22 10.86 -17.45 -31.41
N GLU A 23 12.09 -17.60 -31.94
CA GLU A 23 13.10 -18.51 -31.40
C GLU A 23 13.56 -18.09 -30.00
N ILE A 24 13.72 -16.79 -29.76
CA ILE A 24 14.04 -16.24 -28.44
C ILE A 24 12.89 -16.49 -27.45
N ASP A 25 11.63 -16.30 -27.87
CA ASP A 25 10.45 -16.56 -27.04
C ASP A 25 10.30 -18.06 -26.70
N GLU A 26 10.60 -18.95 -27.66
CA GLU A 26 10.66 -20.40 -27.43
C GLU A 26 11.77 -20.78 -26.44
N LEU A 27 12.97 -20.19 -26.57
CA LEU A 27 14.08 -20.40 -25.65
C LEU A 27 13.78 -19.88 -24.24
N TYR A 28 13.11 -18.72 -24.12
CA TYR A 28 12.68 -18.20 -22.83
C TYR A 28 11.61 -19.07 -22.19
N THR A 29 10.63 -19.54 -22.97
CA THR A 29 9.61 -20.49 -22.52
C THR A 29 10.28 -21.76 -21.99
N ARG A 30 11.24 -22.31 -22.74
CA ARG A 30 11.98 -23.52 -22.34
C ARG A 30 12.86 -23.31 -21.11
N GLN A 31 13.50 -22.15 -20.99
CA GLN A 31 14.28 -21.78 -19.81
C GLN A 31 13.38 -21.65 -18.56
N ALA A 32 12.19 -21.08 -18.72
CA ALA A 32 11.22 -20.95 -17.65
C ALA A 32 10.65 -22.32 -17.23
N GLU A 33 10.29 -23.19 -18.18
CA GLU A 33 9.89 -24.58 -17.92
C GLU A 33 10.97 -25.35 -17.13
N LEU A 34 12.24 -25.21 -17.54
CA LEU A 34 13.36 -25.83 -16.83
C LEU A 34 13.55 -25.24 -15.43
N THR A 35 13.34 -23.94 -15.26
CA THR A 35 13.44 -23.27 -13.95
C THR A 35 12.35 -23.78 -13.00
N ILE A 36 11.10 -23.89 -13.47
CA ILE A 36 9.99 -24.47 -12.72
C ILE A 36 10.28 -25.94 -12.38
N ALA A 37 10.78 -26.72 -13.33
CA ALA A 37 11.15 -28.12 -13.09
C ALA A 37 12.27 -28.26 -12.04
N VAL A 38 13.25 -27.34 -12.03
CA VAL A 38 14.32 -27.31 -11.02
C VAL A 38 13.78 -26.92 -9.65
N GLU A 39 12.88 -25.94 -9.56
CA GLU A 39 12.23 -25.57 -8.29
C GLU A 39 11.35 -26.71 -7.76
N GLU A 40 10.59 -27.38 -8.63
CA GLU A 40 9.78 -28.55 -8.25
C GLU A 40 10.67 -29.70 -7.79
N LEU A 41 11.78 -30.00 -8.50
CA LEU A 41 12.74 -31.01 -8.05
C LEU A 41 13.41 -30.65 -6.72
N ARG A 42 13.75 -29.37 -6.50
CA ARG A 42 14.26 -28.88 -5.21
C ARG A 42 13.23 -29.03 -4.10
N TYR A 43 11.96 -28.71 -4.39
CA TYR A 43 10.85 -28.89 -3.48
C TYR A 43 10.63 -30.37 -3.13
N GLN A 44 10.60 -31.26 -4.13
CA GLN A 44 10.45 -32.71 -3.94
C GLN A 44 11.64 -33.31 -3.18
N LEU A 45 12.87 -32.89 -3.48
CA LEU A 45 14.09 -33.32 -2.78
C LEU A 45 14.06 -32.87 -1.31
N TRP A 46 13.68 -31.62 -1.05
CA TRP A 46 13.46 -31.11 0.30
C TRP A 46 12.34 -31.88 1.02
N ARG A 47 11.22 -32.16 0.35
CA ARG A 47 10.09 -32.96 0.89
C ARG A 47 10.53 -34.36 1.27
N TYR A 48 11.35 -35.00 0.43
CA TYR A 48 11.88 -36.34 0.67
C TYR A 48 12.86 -36.36 1.85
N GLN A 49 13.78 -35.38 1.92
CA GLN A 49 14.73 -35.22 3.04
C GLN A 49 13.99 -34.92 4.35
N ALA A 50 13.01 -34.03 4.34
CA ALA A 50 12.18 -33.69 5.50
C ALA A 50 11.33 -34.89 5.96
N SER A 51 10.73 -35.63 5.03
CA SER A 51 9.92 -36.82 5.34
C SER A 51 10.75 -37.95 5.94
N TRP A 52 11.99 -38.15 5.47
CA TRP A 52 12.91 -39.14 6.01
C TRP A 52 13.38 -38.79 7.43
N MET A 53 13.70 -37.51 7.69
CA MET A 53 14.05 -37.02 9.02
C MET A 53 12.89 -37.15 10.02
N VAL A 54 11.67 -36.79 9.58
CA VAL A 54 10.44 -36.90 10.39
C VAL A 54 10.10 -38.37 10.68
N ALA A 55 10.18 -39.26 9.70
CA ALA A 55 9.94 -40.69 9.88
C ALA A 55 10.92 -41.32 10.89
N ARG A 56 12.21 -40.94 10.81
CA ARG A 56 13.26 -41.40 11.74
C ARG A 56 13.05 -40.83 13.15
N ALA A 57 12.64 -39.57 13.28
CA ALA A 57 12.28 -38.95 14.56
C ALA A 57 11.03 -39.59 15.19
N LEU A 58 10.03 -39.97 14.40
CA LEU A 58 8.83 -40.68 14.86
C LEU A 58 9.13 -42.11 15.30
N GLN A 59 10.01 -42.84 14.59
CA GLN A 59 10.49 -44.16 15.02
C GLN A 59 11.24 -44.09 16.35
N VAL A 60 12.17 -43.15 16.50
CA VAL A 60 12.89 -42.91 17.77
C VAL A 60 11.91 -42.50 18.88
N SER A 61 10.93 -41.65 18.59
CA SER A 61 9.91 -41.24 19.56
C SER A 61 8.97 -42.39 19.99
N ARG A 62 8.63 -43.31 19.08
CA ARG A 62 7.85 -44.53 19.40
C ARG A 62 8.66 -45.50 20.27
N LEU A 63 9.93 -45.72 19.93
CA LEU A 63 10.85 -46.54 20.73
C LEU A 63 10.99 -45.97 22.15
N LEU A 64 11.27 -44.66 22.29
CA LEU A 64 11.41 -44.03 23.61
C LEU A 64 10.11 -44.06 24.44
N ARG A 65 8.94 -44.11 23.79
CA ARG A 65 7.63 -44.25 24.47
C ARG A 65 7.32 -45.67 24.92
N SER A 66 7.88 -46.70 24.29
CA SER A 66 7.66 -48.11 24.66
C SER A 66 8.54 -48.58 25.82
N VAL A 67 9.71 -47.97 26.02
CA VAL A 67 10.66 -48.34 27.10
C VAL A 67 10.60 -47.44 28.34
N MET A 68 9.88 -46.31 28.32
CA MET A 68 9.85 -45.36 29.45
C MET A 68 8.51 -45.34 30.21
N PRO A 69 8.53 -45.44 31.56
CA PRO A 69 7.34 -45.36 32.40
C PRO A 69 6.52 -44.08 32.16
N MET A 70 5.18 -44.21 32.14
CA MET A 70 4.26 -43.06 32.04
C MET A 70 4.54 -42.06 33.18
N GLY A 71 4.57 -40.76 32.85
CA GLY A 71 4.79 -39.67 33.83
C GLY A 71 6.25 -39.30 34.13
N SER A 72 7.23 -40.12 33.72
CA SER A 72 8.65 -39.87 34.04
C SER A 72 9.22 -38.59 33.41
N ARG A 73 10.11 -37.91 34.15
CA ARG A 73 10.80 -36.69 33.71
C ARG A 73 11.56 -36.90 32.39
N ARG A 74 12.15 -38.09 32.19
CA ARG A 74 12.84 -38.49 30.95
C ARG A 74 11.90 -38.58 29.74
N ARG A 75 10.67 -39.07 29.90
CA ARG A 75 9.65 -39.12 28.82
C ARG A 75 9.17 -37.73 28.41
N ARG A 76 9.06 -36.80 29.36
CA ARG A 76 8.78 -35.37 29.07
C ARG A 76 9.93 -34.71 28.30
N VAL A 77 11.18 -34.95 28.71
CA VAL A 77 12.37 -34.45 28.00
C VAL A 77 12.47 -35.03 26.59
N ALA A 78 12.24 -36.34 26.41
CA ALA A 78 12.23 -36.98 25.09
C ALA A 78 11.11 -36.48 24.17
N SER A 79 9.92 -36.19 24.72
CA SER A 79 8.81 -35.60 23.95
C SER A 79 9.11 -34.15 23.54
N LYS A 80 9.80 -33.39 24.40
CA LYS A 80 10.28 -32.04 24.10
C LYS A 80 11.38 -32.07 23.03
N ALA A 81 12.34 -33.00 23.14
CA ALA A 81 13.39 -33.22 22.15
C ALA A 81 12.82 -33.69 20.79
N ALA A 82 11.81 -34.55 20.78
CA ALA A 82 11.11 -34.96 19.56
C ALA A 82 10.39 -33.79 18.87
N ARG A 83 9.78 -32.85 19.62
CA ARG A 83 9.23 -31.61 19.04
C ARG A 83 10.30 -30.68 18.48
N VAL A 84 11.50 -30.68 19.06
CA VAL A 84 12.65 -29.92 18.55
C VAL A 84 13.22 -30.58 17.27
N LEU A 85 13.28 -31.92 17.23
CA LEU A 85 13.77 -32.72 16.09
C LEU A 85 12.78 -32.81 14.91
N LEU A 86 11.47 -32.79 15.17
CA LEU A 86 10.44 -32.79 14.13
C LEU A 86 10.40 -31.47 13.35
N GLY A 87 11.14 -30.45 13.80
CA GLY A 87 11.10 -29.10 13.26
C GLY A 87 9.77 -28.42 13.57
N ARG A 88 9.80 -27.10 13.74
CA ARG A 88 8.57 -26.33 13.51
C ARG A 88 8.28 -26.38 12.01
N PRO A 89 7.00 -26.41 11.57
CA PRO A 89 6.72 -26.17 10.15
C PRO A 89 7.45 -24.90 9.73
N SER A 90 8.08 -24.88 8.55
CA SER A 90 8.78 -23.69 8.05
C SER A 90 7.83 -22.49 8.08
N ALA A 91 8.38 -21.27 8.21
CA ALA A 91 7.57 -20.05 8.18
C ALA A 91 6.65 -20.02 6.93
N GLU A 92 7.19 -20.45 5.80
CA GLU A 92 6.47 -20.62 4.54
C GLU A 92 5.32 -21.63 4.62
N ARG A 93 5.54 -22.82 5.19
CA ARG A 93 4.47 -23.81 5.36
C ARG A 93 3.35 -23.30 6.26
N ARG A 94 3.69 -22.61 7.36
CA ARG A 94 2.68 -22.00 8.24
C ARG A 94 1.90 -20.91 7.52
N PHE A 95 2.58 -20.08 6.73
CA PHE A 95 1.94 -19.04 5.95
C PHE A 95 0.95 -19.64 4.94
N LYS A 96 1.37 -20.67 4.19
CA LYS A 96 0.49 -21.42 3.27
C LYS A 96 -0.73 -21.99 3.98
N GLU A 97 -0.54 -22.72 5.08
CA GLU A 97 -1.64 -23.33 5.85
C GLU A 97 -2.64 -22.27 6.36
N ARG A 98 -2.14 -21.12 6.84
CA ARG A 98 -3.00 -20.02 7.29
C ARG A 98 -3.72 -19.34 6.12
N TYR A 99 -3.04 -19.15 5.00
CA TYR A 99 -3.68 -18.54 3.83
C TYR A 99 -4.83 -19.40 3.31
N HIS A 100 -4.60 -20.72 3.19
CA HIS A 100 -5.65 -21.65 2.76
C HIS A 100 -6.82 -21.69 3.73
N ALA A 101 -6.56 -21.65 5.04
CA ALA A 101 -7.62 -21.56 6.05
C ALA A 101 -8.40 -20.24 5.97
N TRP A 102 -7.71 -19.12 5.77
CA TRP A 102 -8.33 -17.80 5.57
C TRP A 102 -9.18 -17.78 4.29
N LEU A 103 -8.66 -18.29 3.18
CA LEU A 103 -9.38 -18.30 1.92
C LEU A 103 -10.64 -19.18 2.00
N ALA A 104 -10.54 -20.34 2.65
CA ALA A 104 -11.67 -21.25 2.85
C ALA A 104 -12.76 -20.66 3.77
N SER A 105 -12.41 -19.78 4.71
CA SER A 105 -13.40 -19.13 5.58
C SER A 105 -14.06 -17.90 4.95
N ARG A 106 -13.48 -17.36 3.86
CA ARG A 106 -13.96 -16.16 3.16
C ARG A 106 -14.79 -16.48 1.90
N ARG A 107 -14.50 -17.60 1.23
CA ARG A 107 -15.24 -17.99 0.03
C ARG A 107 -16.68 -18.42 0.38
N PRO A 108 -17.69 -17.81 -0.25
CA PRO A 108 -19.08 -18.21 -0.04
C PRO A 108 -19.33 -19.61 -0.59
N ASP A 109 -20.17 -20.38 0.10
CA ASP A 109 -20.66 -21.65 -0.40
C ASP A 109 -21.81 -21.47 -1.42
N THR A 110 -22.30 -22.58 -1.98
CA THR A 110 -23.37 -22.56 -2.98
C THR A 110 -24.67 -21.91 -2.48
N GLU A 111 -25.01 -22.11 -1.20
CA GLU A 111 -26.22 -21.50 -0.63
C GLU A 111 -26.03 -20.00 -0.44
N GLU A 112 -24.85 -19.58 0.03
CA GLU A 112 -24.55 -18.16 0.15
C GLU A 112 -24.56 -17.44 -1.21
N LEU A 113 -23.98 -18.04 -2.26
CA LEU A 113 -24.04 -17.51 -3.63
C LEU A 113 -25.50 -17.39 -4.14
N HIS A 114 -26.37 -18.34 -3.78
CA HIS A 114 -27.80 -18.26 -4.09
C HIS A 114 -28.50 -17.12 -3.34
N GLN A 115 -28.18 -16.91 -2.07
CA GLN A 115 -28.71 -15.80 -1.29
C GLN A 115 -28.18 -14.45 -1.80
N GLN A 116 -26.93 -14.38 -2.25
CA GLN A 116 -26.36 -13.21 -2.91
C GLN A 116 -27.17 -12.83 -4.15
N ARG A 117 -27.48 -13.79 -5.04
CA ARG A 117 -28.35 -13.56 -6.22
C ARG A 117 -29.71 -12.98 -5.84
N LYS A 118 -30.37 -13.57 -4.83
CA LYS A 118 -31.68 -13.09 -4.34
C LYS A 118 -31.60 -11.67 -3.79
N ARG A 119 -30.59 -11.36 -2.99
CA ARG A 119 -30.38 -10.00 -2.44
C ARG A 119 -30.10 -9.00 -3.56
N ALA A 120 -29.19 -9.35 -4.47
CA ALA A 120 -28.82 -8.50 -5.59
C ALA A 120 -30.02 -8.14 -6.48
N ALA A 121 -30.96 -9.07 -6.67
CA ALA A 121 -32.19 -8.83 -7.42
C ALA A 121 -33.11 -7.76 -6.79
N THR A 122 -32.95 -7.46 -5.49
CA THR A 122 -33.77 -6.48 -4.76
C THR A 122 -33.12 -5.09 -4.64
N TRP A 123 -31.88 -4.93 -5.09
CA TRP A 123 -31.16 -3.66 -4.99
C TRP A 123 -31.79 -2.58 -5.89
N ALA A 124 -31.78 -1.35 -5.38
CA ALA A 124 -32.30 -0.20 -6.12
C ALA A 124 -31.36 0.22 -7.26
N HIS A 125 -30.05 0.15 -7.02
CA HIS A 125 -29.02 0.45 -8.02
C HIS A 125 -28.35 -0.87 -8.46
N ARG A 126 -28.63 -1.30 -9.70
CA ARG A 126 -28.12 -2.54 -10.29
C ARG A 126 -27.45 -2.26 -11.64
N PRO A 127 -26.27 -1.61 -11.64
CA PRO A 127 -25.59 -1.23 -12.88
C PRO A 127 -25.15 -2.48 -13.64
N LEU A 128 -25.30 -2.45 -14.97
CA LEU A 128 -24.61 -3.43 -15.81
C LEU A 128 -23.10 -3.23 -15.68
N VAL A 129 -22.36 -4.31 -15.43
CA VAL A 129 -20.89 -4.31 -15.42
C VAL A 129 -20.37 -5.02 -16.66
N SER A 130 -19.63 -4.30 -17.51
CA SER A 130 -18.97 -4.88 -18.70
C SER A 130 -17.54 -5.29 -18.35
N VAL A 131 -17.26 -6.58 -18.34
CA VAL A 131 -15.89 -7.09 -18.16
C VAL A 131 -15.19 -7.05 -19.53
N CYS A 132 -14.10 -6.32 -19.64
CA CYS A 132 -13.31 -6.17 -20.86
C CYS A 132 -12.11 -7.11 -20.78
N MET A 133 -11.95 -7.95 -21.80
CA MET A 133 -10.92 -8.99 -21.86
C MET A 133 -10.15 -8.90 -23.19
N PRO A 134 -8.92 -8.35 -23.21
CA PRO A 134 -8.02 -8.51 -24.34
C PRO A 134 -7.52 -9.95 -24.39
N VAL A 135 -7.55 -10.58 -25.56
CA VAL A 135 -7.11 -11.97 -25.75
C VAL A 135 -5.95 -12.01 -26.73
N TYR A 136 -4.82 -12.59 -26.34
CA TYR A 136 -3.71 -12.86 -27.27
C TYR A 136 -2.96 -14.13 -26.90
N ASN A 137 -3.19 -15.17 -27.71
CA ASN A 137 -2.47 -16.44 -27.66
C ASN A 137 -2.55 -17.22 -26.30
N PRO A 138 -3.65 -17.18 -25.52
CA PRO A 138 -3.72 -17.91 -24.26
C PRO A 138 -3.85 -19.41 -24.48
N SER A 139 -3.67 -20.22 -23.44
CA SER A 139 -4.08 -21.62 -23.53
C SER A 139 -5.59 -21.69 -23.69
N PRO A 140 -6.17 -22.48 -24.61
CA PRO A 140 -7.62 -22.64 -24.73
C PRO A 140 -8.28 -23.04 -23.40
N GLN A 141 -7.58 -23.86 -22.59
CA GLN A 141 -8.05 -24.23 -21.25
C GLN A 141 -8.07 -23.02 -20.30
N ALA A 142 -7.00 -22.22 -20.28
CA ALA A 142 -6.92 -21.06 -19.39
C ALA A 142 -7.98 -20.02 -19.75
N LEU A 143 -8.18 -19.77 -21.06
CA LEU A 143 -9.24 -18.90 -21.57
C LEU A 143 -10.64 -19.39 -21.18
N GLN A 144 -10.89 -20.69 -21.32
CA GLN A 144 -12.16 -21.28 -20.90
C GLN A 144 -12.39 -21.13 -19.39
N GLU A 145 -11.35 -21.34 -18.56
CA GLU A 145 -11.42 -21.13 -17.11
C GLU A 145 -11.68 -19.65 -16.75
N ALA A 146 -11.02 -18.72 -17.43
CA ALA A 146 -11.20 -17.28 -17.24
C ALA A 146 -12.64 -16.84 -17.56
N ILE A 147 -13.16 -17.22 -18.73
CA ILE A 147 -14.55 -16.91 -19.13
C ILE A 147 -15.56 -17.58 -18.18
N ALA A 148 -15.32 -18.84 -17.79
CA ALA A 148 -16.18 -19.52 -16.83
C ALA A 148 -16.23 -18.82 -15.46
N SER A 149 -15.15 -18.16 -15.04
CA SER A 149 -15.12 -17.39 -13.79
C SER A 149 -16.03 -16.14 -13.84
N VAL A 150 -16.16 -15.52 -15.00
CA VAL A 150 -17.14 -14.44 -15.26
C VAL A 150 -18.56 -15.01 -15.30
N GLN A 151 -18.75 -16.17 -15.93
CA GLN A 151 -20.06 -16.82 -15.96
C GLN A 151 -20.57 -17.24 -14.57
N ALA A 152 -19.66 -17.55 -13.65
CA ALA A 152 -19.97 -18.00 -12.30
C ALA A 152 -20.46 -16.90 -11.35
N GLN A 153 -20.44 -15.62 -11.76
CA GLN A 153 -20.77 -14.50 -10.88
C GLN A 153 -22.18 -14.63 -10.25
N SER A 154 -22.28 -14.32 -8.95
CA SER A 154 -23.53 -14.27 -8.19
C SER A 154 -24.29 -12.96 -8.41
N TYR A 155 -23.62 -11.93 -8.90
CA TYR A 155 -24.27 -10.80 -9.55
C TYR A 155 -24.60 -11.18 -10.99
N ASP A 156 -25.84 -10.97 -11.42
CA ASP A 156 -26.38 -11.46 -12.70
C ASP A 156 -26.32 -10.43 -13.83
N HIS A 157 -26.13 -9.14 -13.51
CA HIS A 157 -26.18 -8.04 -14.47
C HIS A 157 -24.78 -7.68 -14.99
N TRP A 158 -24.21 -8.58 -15.79
CA TRP A 158 -22.90 -8.41 -16.42
C TRP A 158 -22.93 -8.77 -17.90
N GLU A 159 -21.96 -8.26 -18.64
CA GLU A 159 -21.59 -8.73 -19.98
C GLU A 159 -20.07 -8.91 -20.07
N LEU A 160 -19.61 -9.77 -20.96
CA LEU A 160 -18.19 -10.00 -21.24
C LEU A 160 -17.89 -9.49 -22.65
N CYS A 161 -17.02 -8.50 -22.74
CA CYS A 161 -16.57 -7.86 -23.96
C CYS A 161 -15.15 -8.32 -24.27
N VAL A 162 -14.99 -9.13 -25.29
CA VAL A 162 -13.71 -9.76 -25.66
C VAL A 162 -13.18 -9.15 -26.95
N CYS A 163 -11.88 -8.90 -27.00
CA CYS A 163 -11.18 -8.63 -28.24
C CYS A 163 -10.05 -9.63 -28.43
N ASP A 164 -10.18 -10.53 -29.41
CA ASP A 164 -9.09 -11.39 -29.86
C ASP A 164 -8.14 -10.60 -30.76
N ASP A 165 -6.94 -10.30 -30.26
CA ASP A 165 -5.93 -9.49 -30.93
C ASP A 165 -5.08 -10.32 -31.91
N ALA A 166 -5.77 -11.05 -32.78
CA ALA A 166 -5.20 -11.96 -33.79
C ALA A 166 -4.37 -13.11 -33.19
N SER A 167 -4.94 -13.87 -32.24
CA SER A 167 -4.29 -15.04 -31.64
C SER A 167 -3.88 -16.10 -32.69
N PRO A 168 -2.59 -16.46 -32.80
CA PRO A 168 -2.13 -17.45 -33.77
C PRO A 168 -2.36 -18.90 -33.32
N ARG A 169 -2.52 -19.15 -32.02
CA ARG A 169 -2.71 -20.51 -31.47
C ARG A 169 -4.08 -21.07 -31.84
N SER A 170 -4.05 -22.30 -32.37
CA SER A 170 -5.26 -23.06 -32.67
C SER A 170 -6.12 -23.29 -31.42
N GLY A 171 -7.43 -23.24 -31.58
CA GLY A 171 -8.39 -23.48 -30.50
C GLY A 171 -8.83 -22.24 -29.72
N VAL A 172 -8.09 -21.13 -29.77
CA VAL A 172 -8.50 -19.88 -29.10
C VAL A 172 -9.80 -19.36 -29.70
N ARG A 173 -9.82 -19.20 -31.04
CA ARG A 173 -11.01 -18.75 -31.76
C ARG A 173 -12.20 -19.69 -31.59
N ASP A 174 -11.96 -21.01 -31.62
CA ASP A 174 -13.01 -22.02 -31.45
C ASP A 174 -13.69 -21.87 -30.07
N VAL A 175 -12.91 -21.69 -28.99
CA VAL A 175 -13.44 -21.43 -27.64
C VAL A 175 -14.30 -20.16 -27.60
N LEU A 176 -13.83 -19.08 -28.23
CA LEU A 176 -14.56 -17.82 -28.27
C LEU A 176 -15.88 -17.92 -29.04
N GLU A 177 -15.88 -18.58 -30.21
CA GLU A 177 -17.07 -18.78 -31.02
C GLU A 177 -18.09 -19.70 -30.32
N GLU A 178 -17.62 -20.77 -29.68
CA GLU A 178 -18.47 -21.69 -28.90
C GLU A 178 -19.17 -20.96 -27.74
N LEU A 179 -18.40 -20.23 -26.93
CA LEU A 179 -18.92 -19.56 -25.73
C LEU A 179 -19.82 -18.37 -26.07
N ALA A 180 -19.47 -17.58 -27.09
CA ALA A 180 -20.33 -16.51 -27.58
C ALA A 180 -21.64 -17.03 -28.20
N GLY A 181 -21.61 -18.21 -28.82
CA GLY A 181 -22.81 -18.90 -29.31
C GLY A 181 -23.71 -19.45 -28.19
N ALA A 182 -23.13 -19.80 -27.04
CA ALA A 182 -23.83 -20.39 -25.90
C ALA A 182 -24.39 -19.36 -24.90
N ASP A 183 -23.73 -18.21 -24.72
CA ASP A 183 -24.13 -17.17 -23.77
C ASP A 183 -24.17 -15.79 -24.45
N PRO A 184 -25.37 -15.20 -24.68
CA PRO A 184 -25.52 -13.94 -25.42
C PRO A 184 -24.94 -12.73 -24.69
N ARG A 185 -24.53 -12.87 -23.42
CA ARG A 185 -23.81 -11.83 -22.67
C ARG A 185 -22.34 -11.76 -23.06
N ILE A 186 -21.82 -12.72 -23.82
CA ILE A 186 -20.43 -12.75 -24.30
C ILE A 186 -20.40 -12.20 -25.73
N ARG A 187 -19.62 -11.13 -25.93
CA ARG A 187 -19.49 -10.41 -27.19
C ARG A 187 -18.04 -10.36 -27.59
N VAL A 188 -17.74 -10.79 -28.81
CA VAL A 188 -16.36 -10.95 -29.29
C VAL A 188 -16.12 -10.08 -30.51
N ALA A 189 -15.03 -9.33 -30.50
CA ALA A 189 -14.43 -8.70 -31.67
C ALA A 189 -13.12 -9.42 -32.02
N TYR A 190 -12.78 -9.44 -33.30
CA TYR A 190 -11.55 -10.03 -33.82
C TYR A 190 -10.75 -8.93 -34.53
N SER A 191 -9.47 -8.79 -34.18
CA SER A 191 -8.50 -7.96 -34.89
C SER A 191 -7.89 -8.74 -36.06
N ASP A 192 -7.52 -8.02 -37.13
CA ASP A 192 -6.82 -8.61 -38.29
C ASP A 192 -5.31 -8.80 -38.02
N ASP A 193 -4.74 -8.02 -37.10
CA ASP A 193 -3.34 -8.03 -36.70
C ASP A 193 -3.21 -7.88 -35.18
N ASN A 194 -2.05 -8.23 -34.60
CA ASN A 194 -1.73 -7.96 -33.20
C ASN A 194 -1.14 -6.55 -33.08
N GLY A 195 -1.73 -5.71 -32.22
CA GLY A 195 -1.20 -4.37 -31.96
C GLY A 195 -1.37 -3.93 -30.53
N GLY A 196 -1.28 -4.92 -29.64
CA GLY A 196 -0.95 -4.70 -28.25
C GLY A 196 -2.16 -4.62 -27.33
N ILE A 197 -1.85 -4.81 -26.06
CA ILE A 197 -2.84 -4.96 -25.00
C ILE A 197 -3.73 -3.72 -24.86
N SER A 198 -3.19 -2.50 -25.01
CA SER A 198 -4.03 -1.28 -24.93
C SER A 198 -5.04 -1.21 -26.06
N ARG A 199 -4.65 -1.55 -27.30
CA ARG A 199 -5.54 -1.48 -28.46
C ARG A 199 -6.63 -2.56 -28.37
N ALA A 200 -6.24 -3.79 -28.02
CA ALA A 200 -7.18 -4.87 -27.79
C ALA A 200 -8.17 -4.54 -26.66
N THR A 201 -7.69 -3.98 -25.55
CA THR A 201 -8.55 -3.56 -24.44
C THR A 201 -9.50 -2.44 -24.83
N ASN A 202 -9.03 -1.44 -25.60
CA ASN A 202 -9.89 -0.38 -26.11
C ASN A 202 -10.96 -0.91 -27.07
N ARG A 203 -10.62 -1.89 -27.90
CA ARG A 203 -11.59 -2.55 -28.78
C ARG A 203 -12.63 -3.35 -28.01
N ALA A 204 -12.25 -3.98 -26.89
CA ALA A 204 -13.19 -4.56 -25.95
C ALA A 204 -14.07 -3.48 -25.27
N LEU A 205 -13.49 -2.34 -24.87
CA LEU A 205 -14.23 -1.21 -24.30
C LEU A 205 -15.27 -0.63 -25.27
N GLU A 206 -15.01 -0.62 -26.59
CA GLU A 206 -15.99 -0.20 -27.60
C GLU A 206 -17.23 -1.09 -27.64
N LEU A 207 -17.11 -2.35 -27.21
CA LEU A 207 -18.27 -3.23 -27.07
C LEU A 207 -19.07 -2.90 -25.80
N ALA A 208 -18.44 -2.40 -24.74
CA ALA A 208 -19.05 -2.24 -23.42
C ALA A 208 -20.27 -1.28 -23.40
N GLN A 209 -21.35 -1.72 -22.76
CA GLN A 209 -22.60 -0.99 -22.56
C GLN A 209 -22.85 -0.66 -21.08
N GLY A 210 -22.14 -1.31 -20.17
CA GLY A 210 -22.28 -1.21 -18.73
C GLY A 210 -22.03 0.20 -18.19
N GLU A 211 -22.62 0.51 -17.04
CA GLU A 211 -22.27 1.75 -16.33
C GLU A 211 -20.83 1.68 -15.78
N TYR A 212 -20.39 0.47 -15.45
CA TYR A 212 -19.02 0.17 -15.03
C TYR A 212 -18.35 -0.77 -16.02
N VAL A 213 -17.03 -0.61 -16.16
CA VAL A 213 -16.15 -1.48 -16.93
C VAL A 213 -15.09 -2.09 -16.01
N GLY A 214 -14.89 -3.40 -16.09
CA GLY A 214 -13.83 -4.14 -15.41
C GLY A 214 -12.77 -4.63 -16.38
N PHE A 215 -11.53 -4.77 -15.93
CA PHE A 215 -10.44 -5.29 -16.75
C PHE A 215 -10.00 -6.67 -16.24
N LEU A 216 -10.02 -7.68 -17.10
CA LEU A 216 -9.67 -9.06 -16.79
C LEU A 216 -8.77 -9.63 -17.89
N ASP A 217 -7.62 -10.18 -17.49
CA ASP A 217 -6.70 -10.86 -18.41
C ASP A 217 -7.25 -12.23 -18.83
N ASP A 218 -6.83 -12.71 -20.00
CA ASP A 218 -7.40 -13.87 -20.69
C ASP A 218 -7.04 -15.24 -20.09
N ASP A 219 -6.16 -15.28 -19.08
CA ASP A 219 -5.75 -16.49 -18.36
C ASP A 219 -6.00 -16.45 -16.84
N ASP A 220 -6.59 -15.35 -16.36
CA ASP A 220 -6.80 -15.05 -14.95
C ASP A 220 -8.23 -15.29 -14.48
N LEU A 221 -8.42 -15.38 -13.16
CA LEU A 221 -9.69 -15.77 -12.55
C LEU A 221 -10.22 -14.69 -11.62
N ILE A 222 -11.54 -14.52 -11.62
CA ILE A 222 -12.26 -13.75 -10.61
C ILE A 222 -13.14 -14.64 -9.73
N GLU A 223 -13.27 -14.29 -8.46
CA GLU A 223 -14.12 -15.01 -7.52
C GLU A 223 -15.62 -14.92 -7.91
N PRO A 224 -16.44 -15.96 -7.70
CA PRO A 224 -17.86 -15.96 -8.04
C PRO A 224 -18.71 -14.87 -7.37
N HIS A 225 -18.18 -14.17 -6.36
CA HIS A 225 -18.87 -13.11 -5.63
C HIS A 225 -18.22 -11.73 -5.83
N ALA A 226 -17.28 -11.60 -6.77
CA ALA A 226 -16.51 -10.39 -6.97
C ALA A 226 -17.39 -9.20 -7.38
N LEU A 227 -18.20 -9.37 -8.44
CA LEU A 227 -19.11 -8.32 -8.91
C LEU A 227 -20.22 -8.03 -7.88
N TYR A 228 -20.66 -9.04 -7.13
CA TYR A 228 -21.64 -8.85 -6.06
C TYR A 228 -21.11 -7.90 -4.98
N LEU A 229 -19.86 -8.07 -4.53
CA LEU A 229 -19.27 -7.21 -3.49
C LEU A 229 -19.06 -5.77 -3.98
N TYR A 230 -18.63 -5.57 -5.23
CA TYR A 230 -18.52 -4.22 -5.80
C TYR A 230 -19.87 -3.52 -5.87
N VAL A 231 -20.91 -4.19 -6.38
CA VAL A 231 -22.25 -3.59 -6.47
C VAL A 231 -22.91 -3.47 -5.10
N GLN A 232 -22.59 -4.34 -4.14
CA GLN A 232 -23.05 -4.19 -2.76
C GLN A 232 -22.53 -2.89 -2.15
N ALA A 233 -21.25 -2.55 -2.37
CA ALA A 233 -20.68 -1.30 -1.86
C ALA A 233 -21.39 -0.05 -2.44
N LEU A 234 -21.92 -0.12 -3.67
CA LEU A 234 -22.71 0.96 -4.26
C LEU A 234 -24.06 1.20 -3.56
N GLN A 235 -24.56 0.23 -2.80
CA GLN A 235 -25.79 0.42 -2.04
C GLN A 235 -25.58 1.37 -0.86
N ASP A 236 -24.37 1.36 -0.29
CA ASP A 236 -23.98 2.26 0.80
C ASP A 236 -23.45 3.60 0.26
N ASP A 237 -22.71 3.55 -0.84
CA ASP A 237 -22.06 4.70 -1.45
C ASP A 237 -22.21 4.68 -2.99
N PRO A 238 -23.29 5.26 -3.53
CA PRO A 238 -23.53 5.28 -4.97
C PRO A 238 -22.59 6.23 -5.71
N ALA A 239 -21.67 6.95 -5.03
CA ALA A 239 -20.72 7.86 -5.65
C ALA A 239 -19.41 7.17 -6.09
N ILE A 240 -19.16 5.93 -5.67
CA ILE A 240 -17.91 5.21 -6.00
C ILE A 240 -17.69 5.17 -7.51
N ASP A 241 -16.53 5.65 -7.95
CA ASP A 241 -16.15 5.71 -9.35
C ASP A 241 -15.17 4.59 -9.76
N VAL A 242 -14.32 4.13 -8.84
CA VAL A 242 -13.29 3.12 -9.10
C VAL A 242 -13.24 2.12 -7.95
N PHE A 243 -13.24 0.83 -8.28
CA PHE A 243 -13.07 -0.29 -7.37
C PHE A 243 -11.76 -1.00 -7.61
N TYR A 244 -11.18 -1.54 -6.55
CA TYR A 244 -10.12 -2.54 -6.62
C TYR A 244 -10.20 -3.52 -5.46
N CYS A 245 -9.53 -4.67 -5.61
CA CYS A 245 -9.55 -5.76 -4.64
C CYS A 245 -8.15 -6.32 -4.37
N ASP A 246 -8.05 -7.18 -3.35
CA ASP A 246 -6.84 -7.95 -3.12
C ASP A 246 -6.70 -9.07 -4.18
N GLU A 247 -5.48 -9.58 -4.32
CA GLU A 247 -5.16 -10.60 -5.32
C GLU A 247 -4.20 -11.66 -4.78
N ASP A 248 -4.13 -12.79 -5.46
CA ASP A 248 -3.14 -13.83 -5.21
C ASP A 248 -2.74 -14.57 -6.50
N ILE A 249 -1.89 -15.57 -6.35
CA ILE A 249 -1.25 -16.25 -7.48
C ILE A 249 -1.71 -17.70 -7.55
N LEU A 250 -2.24 -18.11 -8.69
CA LEU A 250 -2.45 -19.51 -9.04
C LEU A 250 -1.14 -20.10 -9.57
N MET A 251 -0.54 -20.97 -8.77
CA MET A 251 0.70 -21.66 -9.11
C MET A 251 0.45 -22.80 -10.10
N PRO A 252 1.46 -23.26 -10.86
CA PRO A 252 1.34 -24.42 -11.75
C PRO A 252 0.90 -25.71 -11.05
N SER A 253 1.11 -25.82 -9.73
CA SER A 253 0.62 -26.93 -8.91
C SER A 253 -0.91 -26.94 -8.71
N GLY A 254 -1.60 -25.87 -9.12
CA GLY A 254 -3.02 -25.61 -8.81
C GLY A 254 -3.23 -24.98 -7.43
N ASP A 255 -2.18 -24.76 -6.64
CA ASP A 255 -2.27 -24.05 -5.37
C ASP A 255 -2.42 -22.54 -5.58
N ARG A 256 -3.26 -21.91 -4.77
CA ARG A 256 -3.31 -20.46 -4.60
C ARG A 256 -2.39 -20.00 -3.47
N LEU A 257 -1.45 -19.09 -3.74
CA LEU A 257 -0.42 -18.62 -2.82
C LEU A 257 -0.07 -17.15 -3.02
N ARG A 258 0.77 -16.61 -2.11
CA ARG A 258 1.34 -15.24 -2.18
C ARG A 258 0.25 -14.16 -2.31
N PRO A 259 -0.69 -14.08 -1.35
CA PRO A 259 -1.69 -13.03 -1.36
C PRO A 259 -1.02 -11.66 -1.25
N PHE A 260 -1.48 -10.73 -2.09
CA PHE A 260 -1.26 -9.32 -1.91
C PHE A 260 -2.50 -8.71 -1.26
N PHE A 261 -2.45 -8.62 0.08
CA PHE A 261 -3.40 -7.85 0.85
C PHE A 261 -3.06 -6.37 0.75
N LYS A 262 -3.78 -5.64 -0.11
CA LYS A 262 -3.51 -4.25 -0.44
C LYS A 262 -3.97 -3.35 0.72
N PRO A 263 -3.30 -2.21 0.95
CA PRO A 263 -3.86 -1.18 1.83
C PRO A 263 -5.08 -0.52 1.18
N GLY A 264 -5.80 0.30 1.95
CA GLY A 264 -6.80 1.21 1.39
C GLY A 264 -6.20 2.27 0.47
N TRP A 265 -7.05 3.14 -0.06
CA TRP A 265 -6.67 4.10 -1.11
C TRP A 265 -5.59 5.08 -0.63
N SER A 266 -4.46 5.12 -1.36
CA SER A 266 -3.31 5.97 -1.06
C SER A 266 -2.74 6.56 -2.36
N PRO A 267 -3.00 7.84 -2.66
CA PRO A 267 -2.46 8.50 -3.84
C PRO A 267 -0.93 8.60 -3.81
N GLU A 268 -0.29 8.65 -2.63
CA GLU A 268 1.17 8.67 -2.55
C GLU A 268 1.78 7.30 -2.84
N THR A 269 1.18 6.23 -2.28
CA THR A 269 1.63 4.87 -2.60
C THR A 269 1.45 4.62 -4.08
N LEU A 270 0.34 5.09 -4.68
CA LEU A 270 0.11 4.95 -6.12
C LEU A 270 1.22 5.60 -6.94
N LEU A 271 1.72 6.80 -6.60
CA LEU A 271 2.84 7.43 -7.32
C LEU A 271 4.17 6.65 -7.16
N GLY A 272 4.33 5.94 -6.04
CA GLY A 272 5.51 5.13 -5.77
C GLY A 272 5.46 3.73 -6.40
N MET A 273 4.28 3.17 -6.64
CA MET A 273 4.08 1.87 -7.28
C MET A 273 2.61 1.67 -7.67
N ASN A 274 2.35 0.93 -8.75
CA ASN A 274 1.01 0.44 -9.03
C ASN A 274 0.65 -0.69 -8.05
N TYR A 275 0.18 -0.35 -6.85
CA TYR A 275 -0.24 -1.35 -5.86
C TYR A 275 -1.68 -1.83 -6.06
N VAL A 276 -2.46 -1.08 -6.84
CA VAL A 276 -3.87 -1.38 -7.13
C VAL A 276 -3.98 -2.55 -8.10
N THR A 277 -3.10 -2.59 -9.10
CA THR A 277 -2.94 -3.70 -10.06
C THR A 277 -4.27 -4.19 -10.64
N HIS A 278 -4.49 -5.50 -10.66
CA HIS A 278 -5.50 -6.14 -11.50
C HIS A 278 -6.91 -6.11 -10.89
N PHE A 279 -7.87 -6.36 -11.78
CA PHE A 279 -9.32 -6.29 -11.56
C PHE A 279 -9.82 -4.97 -11.00
N VAL A 280 -9.33 -3.88 -11.60
CA VAL A 280 -9.94 -2.57 -11.47
C VAL A 280 -11.28 -2.56 -12.18
N VAL A 281 -12.33 -2.09 -11.49
CA VAL A 281 -13.64 -1.81 -12.07
C VAL A 281 -13.90 -0.32 -11.93
N ALA A 282 -14.01 0.39 -13.05
CA ALA A 282 -14.19 1.83 -13.08
C ALA A 282 -15.50 2.21 -13.78
N ARG A 283 -16.08 3.36 -13.42
CA ARG A 283 -17.20 3.91 -14.18
C ARG A 283 -16.79 4.14 -15.62
N ARG A 284 -17.57 3.61 -16.56
CA ARG A 284 -17.29 3.70 -18.00
C ARG A 284 -17.14 5.14 -18.46
N ARG A 285 -18.05 6.04 -18.01
CA ARG A 285 -17.98 7.48 -18.33
C ARG A 285 -16.63 8.10 -17.98
N LEU A 286 -15.97 7.62 -16.91
CA LEU A 286 -14.68 8.15 -16.48
C LEU A 286 -13.55 7.64 -17.37
N VAL A 287 -13.59 6.36 -17.73
CA VAL A 287 -12.65 5.73 -18.68
C VAL A 287 -12.74 6.41 -20.05
N GLU A 288 -13.94 6.73 -20.52
CA GLU A 288 -14.17 7.47 -21.77
C GLU A 288 -13.62 8.90 -21.68
N GLN A 289 -13.86 9.61 -20.57
CA GLN A 289 -13.37 10.97 -20.36
C GLN A 289 -11.85 11.07 -20.37
N VAL A 290 -11.14 10.03 -19.92
CA VAL A 290 -9.67 9.99 -19.95
C VAL A 290 -9.10 9.38 -21.23
N GLY A 291 -9.96 8.92 -22.15
CA GLY A 291 -9.57 8.40 -23.47
C GLY A 291 -9.13 6.94 -23.51
N GLY A 292 -9.56 6.09 -22.57
CA GLY A 292 -9.21 4.67 -22.56
C GLY A 292 -7.74 4.39 -22.26
N LEU A 293 -7.22 3.24 -22.72
CA LEU A 293 -5.82 2.82 -22.56
C LEU A 293 -4.95 3.43 -23.67
N ARG A 294 -3.69 3.71 -23.35
CA ARG A 294 -2.75 4.39 -24.23
C ARG A 294 -1.67 3.41 -24.73
N PRO A 295 -1.65 3.03 -26.02
CA PRO A 295 -0.66 2.09 -26.56
C PRO A 295 0.80 2.50 -26.33
N GLU A 296 1.08 3.81 -26.26
CA GLU A 296 2.42 4.31 -25.93
C GLU A 296 2.87 4.02 -24.48
N ARG A 297 1.99 3.43 -23.66
CA ARG A 297 2.26 2.98 -22.29
C ARG A 297 2.07 1.47 -22.11
N ASP A 298 2.01 0.68 -23.20
CA ASP A 298 2.01 -0.78 -23.10
C ASP A 298 3.16 -1.28 -22.20
N GLY A 299 2.84 -2.20 -21.29
CA GLY A 299 3.67 -2.64 -20.16
C GLY A 299 3.32 -2.01 -18.82
N ALA A 300 2.69 -0.83 -18.83
CA ALA A 300 2.17 -0.13 -17.65
C ALA A 300 0.86 0.61 -17.96
N GLN A 301 0.11 0.11 -18.94
CA GLN A 301 -1.10 0.73 -19.46
C GLN A 301 -2.22 0.85 -18.41
N ASP A 302 -2.28 -0.12 -17.50
CA ASP A 302 -3.18 -0.17 -16.36
C ASP A 302 -2.81 0.90 -15.32
N TYR A 303 -1.51 1.05 -15.04
CA TYR A 303 -0.99 2.05 -14.12
C TYR A 303 -1.23 3.48 -14.66
N ASP A 304 -0.96 3.69 -15.95
CA ASP A 304 -1.26 4.95 -16.63
C ASP A 304 -2.75 5.30 -16.58
N LEU A 305 -3.61 4.33 -16.91
CA LEU A 305 -5.06 4.53 -16.84
C LEU A 305 -5.48 4.92 -15.43
N LEU A 306 -5.02 4.20 -14.41
CA LEU A 306 -5.37 4.48 -13.02
C LEU A 306 -4.90 5.87 -12.55
N LEU A 307 -3.69 6.28 -12.93
CA LEU A 307 -3.18 7.63 -12.65
C LEU A 307 -4.08 8.71 -13.26
N ARG A 308 -4.57 8.50 -14.49
CA ARG A 308 -5.51 9.42 -15.16
C ARG A 308 -6.92 9.39 -14.56
N LEU A 309 -7.44 8.23 -14.18
CA LEU A 309 -8.74 8.13 -13.52
C LEU A 309 -8.75 8.89 -12.18
N THR A 310 -7.68 8.75 -11.40
CA THR A 310 -7.56 9.36 -10.07
C THR A 310 -7.27 10.87 -10.10
N GLU A 311 -6.94 11.42 -11.26
CA GLU A 311 -6.93 12.87 -11.53
C GLU A 311 -8.36 13.44 -11.70
N ARG A 312 -9.36 12.58 -11.94
CA ARG A 312 -10.75 12.96 -12.19
C ARG A 312 -11.70 12.62 -11.05
N THR A 313 -11.30 11.74 -10.14
CA THR A 313 -12.12 11.33 -8.99
C THR A 313 -11.27 11.05 -7.76
N GLN A 314 -11.88 11.20 -6.59
CA GLN A 314 -11.37 10.71 -5.31
C GLN A 314 -12.23 9.55 -4.76
N ALA A 315 -13.30 9.17 -5.46
CA ALA A 315 -14.23 8.12 -5.06
C ALA A 315 -13.68 6.73 -5.44
N VAL A 316 -12.52 6.40 -4.89
CA VAL A 316 -11.83 5.10 -5.07
C VAL A 316 -12.11 4.21 -3.88
N ARG A 317 -12.60 3.00 -4.13
CA ARG A 317 -12.98 2.04 -3.09
C ARG A 317 -12.14 0.76 -3.19
N HIS A 318 -11.46 0.45 -2.10
CA HIS A 318 -10.93 -0.89 -1.86
C HIS A 318 -12.03 -1.81 -1.35
N VAL A 319 -12.16 -2.99 -1.92
CA VAL A 319 -12.85 -4.12 -1.31
C VAL A 319 -11.78 -5.09 -0.82
N PRO A 320 -11.51 -5.17 0.50
CA PRO A 320 -10.44 -5.97 1.06
C PRO A 320 -10.86 -7.44 1.08
N GLU A 321 -10.99 -8.05 -0.08
CA GLU A 321 -11.18 -9.49 -0.27
C GLU A 321 -10.32 -9.92 -1.46
N VAL A 322 -9.80 -11.14 -1.44
CA VAL A 322 -9.00 -11.68 -2.54
C VAL A 322 -9.96 -12.13 -3.64
N LEU A 323 -10.28 -11.22 -4.56
CA LEU A 323 -11.26 -11.42 -5.62
C LEU A 323 -10.64 -11.69 -6.99
N TYR A 324 -9.34 -11.45 -7.13
CA TYR A 324 -8.58 -11.72 -8.33
C TYR A 324 -7.49 -12.76 -8.07
N THR A 325 -7.29 -13.66 -9.03
CA THR A 325 -6.23 -14.66 -8.98
C THR A 325 -5.55 -14.70 -10.33
N TRP A 326 -4.30 -14.24 -10.36
CA TRP A 326 -3.54 -14.29 -11.59
C TRP A 326 -2.73 -15.57 -11.71
N ARG A 327 -2.59 -16.07 -12.93
CA ARG A 327 -1.93 -17.33 -13.22
C ARG A 327 -0.44 -17.11 -13.37
N GLN A 328 0.33 -17.89 -12.62
CA GLN A 328 1.76 -17.93 -12.85
C GLN A 328 2.04 -18.70 -14.14
N SER A 329 2.32 -17.98 -15.22
CA SER A 329 2.75 -18.54 -16.50
C SER A 329 4.21 -18.17 -16.83
N PRO A 330 4.94 -19.01 -17.59
CA PRO A 330 6.29 -18.71 -18.10
C PRO A 330 6.41 -17.37 -18.83
N THR A 331 5.32 -16.91 -19.45
CA THR A 331 5.21 -15.65 -20.22
C THR A 331 4.78 -14.46 -19.37
N SER A 332 4.43 -14.67 -18.09
CA SER A 332 3.94 -13.64 -17.18
C SER A 332 4.99 -12.55 -16.94
N THR A 333 4.60 -11.31 -17.19
CA THR A 333 5.46 -10.11 -17.08
C THR A 333 5.99 -9.90 -15.65
N SER A 334 5.28 -10.38 -14.63
CA SER A 334 5.61 -10.22 -13.20
C SER A 334 6.70 -11.17 -12.69
N MET A 335 6.94 -12.31 -13.34
CA MET A 335 7.91 -13.32 -12.86
C MET A 335 9.38 -12.91 -13.08
N THR A 336 9.62 -12.00 -14.02
CA THR A 336 10.98 -11.76 -14.51
C THR A 336 11.23 -10.27 -14.55
N ALA A 337 11.59 -9.70 -13.38
CA ALA A 337 12.19 -8.37 -13.32
C ALA A 337 13.42 -8.20 -14.25
N LYS A 338 13.99 -9.31 -14.74
CA LYS A 338 15.02 -9.36 -15.79
C LYS A 338 14.53 -9.54 -17.23
N ALA A 339 13.29 -9.97 -17.50
CA ALA A 339 12.87 -10.27 -18.88
C ALA A 339 12.23 -9.09 -19.61
N LYS A 340 11.70 -8.07 -18.91
CA LYS A 340 11.00 -6.95 -19.57
C LYS A 340 11.31 -5.57 -18.93
N PRO A 341 12.56 -5.06 -18.97
CA PRO A 341 12.92 -3.74 -18.44
C PRO A 341 12.03 -2.59 -18.95
N TRP A 342 11.57 -2.71 -20.19
CA TRP A 342 10.70 -1.74 -20.85
C TRP A 342 9.37 -1.50 -20.13
N ALA A 343 8.83 -2.47 -19.39
CA ALA A 343 7.58 -2.30 -18.63
C ALA A 343 7.79 -1.36 -17.42
N TYR A 344 8.95 -1.43 -16.77
CA TYR A 344 9.30 -0.50 -15.69
C TYR A 344 9.62 0.90 -16.22
N GLU A 345 10.22 0.99 -17.41
CA GLU A 345 10.39 2.28 -18.09
C GLU A 345 9.03 2.89 -18.49
N ALA A 346 8.09 2.09 -18.97
CA ALA A 346 6.72 2.54 -19.26
C ALA A 346 6.03 3.05 -17.99
N GLY A 347 6.18 2.35 -16.85
CA GLY A 347 5.63 2.79 -15.58
C GLY A 347 6.27 4.07 -15.05
N LEU A 348 7.59 4.23 -15.19
CA LEU A 348 8.27 5.49 -14.86
C LEU A 348 7.70 6.65 -15.69
N ARG A 349 7.55 6.46 -17.01
CA ARG A 349 6.95 7.45 -17.92
C ARG A 349 5.49 7.75 -17.59
N ALA A 350 4.73 6.76 -17.13
CA ALA A 350 3.35 6.96 -16.68
C ALA A 350 3.28 7.92 -15.47
N VAL A 351 4.22 7.80 -14.53
CA VAL A 351 4.35 8.73 -13.40
C VAL A 351 4.80 10.11 -13.88
N GLU A 352 5.80 10.19 -14.76
CA GLU A 352 6.26 11.48 -15.33
C GLU A 352 5.11 12.23 -16.02
N ASP A 353 4.32 11.53 -16.85
CA ASP A 353 3.15 12.12 -17.48
C ASP A 353 2.12 12.58 -16.45
N ALA A 354 1.92 11.82 -15.37
CA ALA A 354 1.00 12.20 -14.29
C ALA A 354 1.46 13.47 -13.57
N LEU A 355 2.76 13.62 -13.30
CA LEU A 355 3.30 14.87 -12.73
C LEU A 355 3.05 16.04 -13.68
N ALA A 356 3.35 15.86 -14.97
CA ALA A 356 3.13 16.89 -15.99
C ALA A 356 1.66 17.31 -16.10
N ARG A 357 0.71 16.36 -16.15
CA ARG A 357 -0.73 16.64 -16.19
C ARG A 357 -1.24 17.34 -14.93
N ARG A 358 -0.64 17.03 -13.77
CA ARG A 358 -0.98 17.62 -12.47
C ARG A 358 -0.29 18.97 -12.22
N GLY A 359 0.61 19.41 -13.11
CA GLY A 359 1.40 20.63 -12.92
C GLY A 359 2.35 20.54 -11.73
N ILE A 360 2.81 19.33 -11.39
CA ILE A 360 3.75 19.09 -10.30
C ILE A 360 5.16 19.15 -10.88
N ASP A 361 5.97 20.08 -10.35
CA ASP A 361 7.38 20.17 -10.70
C ASP A 361 8.21 19.13 -9.93
N GLY A 362 8.96 18.32 -10.66
CA GLY A 362 9.74 17.23 -10.11
C GLY A 362 10.22 16.26 -11.20
N ARG A 363 11.11 15.35 -10.79
CA ARG A 363 11.61 14.26 -11.64
C ARG A 363 11.26 12.91 -11.03
N VAL A 364 11.12 11.88 -11.86
CA VAL A 364 10.87 10.51 -11.41
C VAL A 364 12.16 9.70 -11.58
N GLU A 365 12.55 8.97 -10.56
CA GLU A 365 13.68 8.04 -10.60
C GLU A 365 13.25 6.63 -10.16
N PRO A 366 13.99 5.57 -10.54
CA PRO A 366 13.74 4.23 -10.03
C PRO A 366 13.81 4.17 -8.50
N GLY A 367 12.88 3.44 -7.88
CA GLY A 367 12.78 3.29 -6.43
C GLY A 367 13.58 2.12 -5.85
N GLY A 368 13.26 1.74 -4.62
CA GLY A 368 13.99 0.71 -3.87
C GLY A 368 13.83 -0.74 -4.36
N PHE A 369 13.04 -0.98 -5.40
CA PHE A 369 12.78 -2.29 -6.02
C PHE A 369 12.25 -2.14 -7.45
N ALA A 370 12.26 -3.21 -8.23
CA ALA A 370 11.75 -3.20 -9.61
C ALA A 370 10.23 -2.93 -9.64
N GLY A 371 9.79 -1.95 -10.42
CA GLY A 371 8.41 -1.46 -10.42
C GLY A 371 8.07 -0.47 -9.31
N GLY A 372 9.04 -0.14 -8.44
CA GLY A 372 8.96 1.00 -7.52
C GLY A 372 9.58 2.25 -8.14
N TYR A 373 9.03 3.41 -7.80
CA TYR A 373 9.44 4.72 -8.28
C TYR A 373 9.60 5.70 -7.11
N ARG A 374 10.46 6.70 -7.28
CA ARG A 374 10.60 7.84 -6.39
C ARG A 374 10.34 9.12 -7.16
N VAL A 375 9.39 9.92 -6.70
CA VAL A 375 9.23 11.29 -7.16
C VAL A 375 10.15 12.18 -6.32
N ARG A 376 11.07 12.89 -6.98
CA ARG A 376 11.88 13.98 -6.42
C ARG A 376 11.18 15.29 -6.77
N TYR A 377 10.45 15.84 -5.81
CA TYR A 377 9.73 17.10 -5.99
C TYR A 377 10.74 18.26 -6.05
N ALA A 378 10.44 19.29 -6.85
CA ALA A 378 11.25 20.50 -6.84
C ALA A 378 11.07 21.22 -5.49
N VAL A 379 12.19 21.65 -4.90
CA VAL A 379 12.18 22.54 -3.73
C VAL A 379 12.30 23.98 -4.24
N PRO A 380 11.50 24.94 -3.72
CA PRO A 380 11.63 26.35 -4.10
C PRO A 380 13.04 26.88 -3.85
N GLU A 381 13.48 27.87 -4.63
CA GLU A 381 14.75 28.58 -4.41
C GLU A 381 14.51 30.07 -4.15
N PRO A 382 14.94 30.62 -2.99
CA PRO A 382 15.58 29.91 -1.88
C PRO A 382 14.65 28.92 -1.18
N GLY A 383 15.22 27.82 -0.68
CA GLY A 383 14.46 26.80 0.06
C GLY A 383 13.78 27.36 1.31
N PRO A 384 12.60 26.82 1.70
CA PRO A 384 11.95 27.23 2.93
C PRO A 384 12.83 26.93 4.14
N HIS A 385 12.84 27.85 5.09
CA HIS A 385 13.58 27.66 6.33
C HIS A 385 12.96 26.54 7.17
N VAL A 386 13.81 25.63 7.67
CA VAL A 386 13.39 24.56 8.59
C VAL A 386 13.93 24.83 9.99
N GLU A 387 13.04 24.91 10.98
CA GLU A 387 13.45 24.91 12.39
C GLU A 387 13.52 23.47 12.91
N ILE A 388 14.69 23.02 13.35
CA ILE A 388 14.86 21.72 14.00
C ILE A 388 14.73 21.89 15.52
N LEU A 389 13.68 21.32 16.09
CA LEU A 389 13.39 21.32 17.52
C LEU A 389 13.86 20.02 18.18
N ILE A 390 14.77 20.14 19.15
CA ILE A 390 15.32 18.99 19.88
C ILE A 390 14.92 19.07 21.37
N PRO A 391 13.99 18.23 21.86
CA PRO A 391 13.71 18.15 23.29
C PRO A 391 14.90 17.54 24.01
N THR A 392 15.39 18.22 25.05
CA THR A 392 16.53 17.73 25.83
C THR A 392 16.26 17.84 27.31
N ARG A 393 16.66 16.81 28.06
CA ARG A 393 16.90 16.88 29.49
C ARG A 393 18.14 16.06 29.79
N ASP A 394 19.22 16.74 30.15
CA ASP A 394 20.52 16.14 30.42
C ASP A 394 21.06 15.29 29.24
N ARG A 395 22.01 14.38 29.49
CA ARG A 395 22.52 13.43 28.49
C ARG A 395 23.26 14.08 27.32
N ALA A 396 24.28 14.87 27.66
CA ALA A 396 25.23 15.42 26.70
C ALA A 396 25.90 14.34 25.81
N ASP A 397 25.99 13.10 26.30
CA ASP A 397 26.50 11.94 25.55
C ASP A 397 25.60 11.53 24.37
N LEU A 398 24.31 11.87 24.41
CA LEU A 398 23.35 11.65 23.31
C LEU A 398 23.23 12.92 22.45
N LEU A 399 22.99 14.07 23.09
CA LEU A 399 22.77 15.33 22.38
C LEU A 399 23.98 15.77 21.56
N GLY A 400 25.21 15.60 22.07
CA GLY A 400 26.43 16.01 21.39
C GLY A 400 26.57 15.37 20.00
N PRO A 401 26.58 14.02 19.90
CA PRO A 401 26.58 13.31 18.63
C PRO A 401 25.43 13.67 17.68
N CYS A 402 24.23 13.93 18.23
CA CYS A 402 23.08 14.39 17.44
C CYS A 402 23.40 15.73 16.75
N LEU A 403 23.77 16.75 17.52
CA LEU A 403 24.14 18.09 17.01
C LEU A 403 25.32 18.06 16.04
N GLU A 404 26.34 17.25 16.34
CA GLU A 404 27.50 17.06 15.47
C GLU A 404 27.09 16.45 14.13
N SER A 405 26.23 15.40 14.13
CA SER A 405 25.76 14.78 12.89
C SER A 405 24.94 15.73 12.02
N ILE A 406 24.10 16.58 12.63
CA ILE A 406 23.30 17.59 11.90
C ILE A 406 24.23 18.62 11.25
N SER A 407 25.15 19.20 12.02
CA SER A 407 26.02 20.28 11.55
C SER A 407 27.09 19.83 10.54
N SER A 408 27.54 18.57 10.62
CA SER A 408 28.60 18.05 9.74
C SER A 408 28.09 17.41 8.45
N LEU A 409 26.86 16.87 8.44
CA LEU A 409 26.35 16.10 7.31
C LEU A 409 25.21 16.77 6.54
N THR A 410 24.40 17.64 7.14
CA THR A 410 23.20 18.18 6.47
C THR A 410 23.56 19.00 5.23
N GLY A 411 23.13 18.54 4.05
CA GLY A 411 23.38 19.22 2.77
C GLY A 411 22.40 20.36 2.46
N TYR A 412 21.23 20.38 3.11
CA TYR A 412 20.24 21.44 2.95
C TYR A 412 20.68 22.70 3.70
N GLY A 413 20.75 23.85 3.02
CA GLY A 413 21.37 25.06 3.57
C GLY A 413 20.48 25.98 4.42
N HIS A 414 19.16 25.77 4.42
CA HIS A 414 18.20 26.70 5.02
C HIS A 414 17.57 26.12 6.30
N TYR A 415 18.36 25.96 7.35
CA TYR A 415 17.85 25.46 8.64
C TYR A 415 18.49 26.13 9.86
N SER A 416 17.79 26.05 10.98
CA SER A 416 18.30 26.36 12.32
C SER A 416 18.06 25.19 13.26
N VAL A 417 18.81 25.16 14.37
CA VAL A 417 18.61 24.18 15.44
C VAL A 417 18.28 24.91 16.73
N THR A 418 17.17 24.52 17.35
CA THR A 418 16.73 24.98 18.66
C THR A 418 16.60 23.77 19.60
N VAL A 419 17.33 23.82 20.71
CA VAL A 419 17.15 22.87 21.81
C VAL A 419 16.07 23.39 22.74
N VAL A 420 15.03 22.58 22.97
CA VAL A 420 14.02 22.89 23.99
C VAL A 420 14.41 22.17 25.28
N ASP A 421 14.95 22.93 26.22
CA ASP A 421 15.57 22.43 27.44
C ASP A 421 14.53 22.23 28.56
N ASN A 422 14.29 20.98 28.94
CA ASN A 422 13.39 20.58 30.02
C ASN A 422 14.14 20.44 31.35
N ASP A 423 14.69 21.57 31.83
CA ASP A 423 15.37 21.67 33.12
C ASP A 423 16.60 20.74 33.23
N SER A 424 17.53 20.82 32.27
CA SER A 424 18.83 20.12 32.35
C SER A 424 19.66 20.63 33.53
N ARG A 425 20.30 19.71 34.26
CA ARG A 425 21.07 19.97 35.49
C ARG A 425 22.50 19.44 35.44
N GLU A 426 22.80 18.53 34.52
CA GLU A 426 24.14 17.98 34.35
C GLU A 426 25.09 19.05 33.82
N PRO A 427 26.24 19.30 34.48
CA PRO A 427 27.20 20.30 34.03
C PRO A 427 27.69 20.07 32.59
N ALA A 428 27.80 18.80 32.16
CA ALA A 428 28.19 18.44 30.81
C ALA A 428 27.18 18.95 29.77
N THR A 429 25.89 18.87 30.07
CA THR A 429 24.80 19.31 29.18
C THR A 429 24.76 20.82 29.11
N THR A 430 24.84 21.52 30.25
CA THR A 430 24.90 23.00 30.27
C THR A 430 26.10 23.52 29.48
N GLU A 431 27.27 22.90 29.63
CA GLU A 431 28.46 23.29 28.88
C GLU A 431 28.36 22.98 27.37
N LEU A 432 27.75 21.85 27.00
CA LEU A 432 27.46 21.52 25.60
C LEU A 432 26.55 22.56 24.96
N LEU A 433 25.43 22.91 25.61
CA LEU A 433 24.49 23.92 25.11
C LEU A 433 25.18 25.27 24.91
N ARG A 434 25.98 25.71 25.90
CA ARG A 434 26.75 26.96 25.81
C ARG A 434 27.76 26.95 24.65
N ARG A 435 28.44 25.83 24.42
CA ARG A 435 29.48 25.70 23.37
C ARG A 435 28.94 25.50 21.97
N SER A 436 27.78 24.85 21.84
CA SER A 436 27.18 24.52 20.54
C SER A 436 26.70 25.75 19.76
N GLY A 437 26.37 26.84 20.45
CA GLY A 437 25.84 28.05 19.83
C GLY A 437 24.42 27.92 19.29
N VAL A 438 23.75 26.79 19.53
CA VAL A 438 22.35 26.59 19.15
C VAL A 438 21.43 27.45 20.00
N ARG A 439 20.25 27.79 19.47
CA ARG A 439 19.24 28.48 20.25
C ARG A 439 18.70 27.54 21.33
N VAL A 440 18.48 28.07 22.54
CA VAL A 440 17.91 27.30 23.66
C VAL A 440 16.60 27.93 24.10
N VAL A 441 15.52 27.14 24.16
CA VAL A 441 14.20 27.54 24.65
C VAL A 441 13.93 26.79 25.96
N PRO A 442 13.72 27.49 27.09
CA PRO A 442 13.44 26.82 28.35
C PRO A 442 12.01 26.28 28.40
N ALA A 443 11.85 25.02 28.83
CA ALA A 443 10.57 24.38 29.09
C ALA A 443 10.60 23.67 30.46
N PRO A 444 10.73 24.42 31.58
CA PRO A 444 10.93 23.85 32.90
C PRO A 444 9.69 23.11 33.41
N GLY A 445 9.88 22.05 34.19
CA GLY A 445 8.79 21.33 34.84
C GLY A 445 8.96 19.81 34.81
N PRO A 446 7.92 19.06 35.19
CA PRO A 446 7.88 17.63 34.95
C PRO A 446 8.01 17.33 33.46
N PHE A 447 8.54 16.15 33.14
CA PHE A 447 8.69 15.74 31.76
C PHE A 447 7.31 15.62 31.08
N ASN A 448 7.10 16.38 30.00
CA ASN A 448 5.92 16.29 29.15
C ASN A 448 6.34 16.60 27.71
N TYR A 449 6.42 15.58 26.87
CA TYR A 449 6.90 15.71 25.49
C TYR A 449 6.04 16.70 24.69
N ALA A 450 4.72 16.59 24.78
CA ALA A 450 3.79 17.44 24.07
C ALA A 450 3.96 18.92 24.46
N ALA A 451 4.08 19.22 25.76
CA ALA A 451 4.29 20.59 26.24
C ALA A 451 5.65 21.15 25.82
N ILE A 452 6.72 20.34 25.85
CA ILE A 452 8.06 20.73 25.39
C ILE A 452 8.02 21.05 23.89
N MET A 453 7.39 20.21 23.08
CA MET A 453 7.23 20.48 21.64
C MET A 453 6.38 21.72 21.39
N ASN A 454 5.24 21.89 22.06
CA ASN A 454 4.40 23.09 21.93
C ASN A 454 5.18 24.37 22.26
N ALA A 455 6.01 24.36 23.31
CA ALA A 455 6.88 25.49 23.65
C ALA A 455 7.90 25.81 22.55
N GLY A 456 8.48 24.78 21.93
CA GLY A 456 9.38 24.93 20.78
C GLY A 456 8.68 25.51 19.55
N PHE A 457 7.50 25.00 19.20
CA PHE A 457 6.67 25.52 18.09
C PHE A 457 6.30 26.98 18.30
N ALA A 458 5.93 27.36 19.53
CA ALA A 458 5.60 28.73 19.89
C ALA A 458 6.80 29.69 19.83
N ALA A 459 8.03 29.19 19.80
CA ALA A 459 9.26 29.99 19.81
C ALA A 459 9.86 30.26 18.42
N THR A 460 9.36 29.61 17.36
CA THR A 460 9.78 29.84 15.98
C THR A 460 8.62 30.39 15.17
N ASP A 461 8.88 30.97 14.01
CA ASP A 461 7.87 31.36 12.99
C ASP A 461 8.09 30.61 11.66
N SER A 462 8.99 29.62 11.64
CA SER A 462 9.30 28.83 10.45
C SER A 462 8.06 28.06 9.98
N GLU A 463 7.83 28.05 8.66
CA GLU A 463 6.72 27.32 8.04
C GLU A 463 6.87 25.80 8.20
N LEU A 464 8.11 25.31 8.14
CA LEU A 464 8.45 23.91 8.35
C LEU A 464 9.23 23.76 9.65
N VAL A 465 8.76 22.87 10.50
CA VAL A 465 9.35 22.60 11.82
C VAL A 465 9.57 21.10 11.95
N LEU A 466 10.82 20.70 12.19
CA LEU A 466 11.19 19.30 12.38
C LEU A 466 11.28 19.01 13.88
N THR A 467 10.50 18.04 14.37
CA THR A 467 10.75 17.45 15.69
C THR A 467 11.84 16.40 15.56
N LEU A 468 12.86 16.42 16.42
CA LEU A 468 13.97 15.48 16.37
C LEU A 468 14.43 15.11 17.78
N ASN A 469 14.42 13.83 18.13
CA ASN A 469 14.92 13.40 19.44
C ASN A 469 16.44 13.57 19.55
N ASN A 470 16.93 13.83 20.77
CA ASN A 470 18.34 14.09 21.06
C ASN A 470 19.26 12.85 20.93
N ASP A 471 18.70 11.65 20.78
CA ASP A 471 19.39 10.36 20.62
C ASP A 471 19.32 9.82 19.17
N THR A 472 19.11 10.73 18.22
CA THR A 472 19.16 10.45 16.79
C THR A 472 20.51 10.81 16.18
N ARG A 473 20.85 10.18 15.06
CA ARG A 473 22.04 10.46 14.26
C ARG A 473 21.70 10.52 12.79
N VAL A 474 22.05 11.65 12.15
CA VAL A 474 22.03 11.82 10.69
C VAL A 474 23.12 10.95 10.07
N ILE A 475 22.81 10.25 8.98
CA ILE A 475 23.75 9.39 8.26
C ILE A 475 23.81 9.66 6.74
N ASP A 476 22.94 10.52 6.23
CA ASP A 476 22.82 10.86 4.81
C ASP A 476 22.71 12.39 4.66
N PRO A 477 23.52 13.04 3.80
CA PRO A 477 23.44 14.49 3.59
C PRO A 477 22.13 14.98 2.97
N ASP A 478 21.43 14.15 2.20
CA ASP A 478 20.17 14.51 1.50
C ASP A 478 18.93 14.38 2.41
N TRP A 479 19.11 13.99 3.68
CA TRP A 479 18.02 13.65 4.59
C TRP A 479 16.97 14.77 4.73
N LEU A 480 17.43 16.00 4.95
CA LEU A 480 16.53 17.14 5.19
C LEU A 480 15.86 17.59 3.90
N THR A 481 16.59 17.61 2.78
CA THR A 481 16.03 17.87 1.44
C THR A 481 14.91 16.88 1.14
N GLY A 482 15.14 15.58 1.35
CA GLY A 482 14.13 14.54 1.11
C GLY A 482 12.86 14.69 1.96
N LEU A 483 12.96 15.26 3.16
CA LEU A 483 11.79 15.62 3.97
C LEU A 483 11.11 16.88 3.43
N VAL A 484 11.88 17.92 3.07
CA VAL A 484 11.37 19.20 2.55
C VAL A 484 10.64 19.03 1.21
N GLU A 485 11.15 18.19 0.31
CA GLU A 485 10.49 17.82 -0.97
C GLU A 485 9.03 17.38 -0.75
N LEU A 486 8.76 16.67 0.35
CA LEU A 486 7.42 16.21 0.70
C LEU A 486 6.65 17.22 1.56
N GLY A 487 7.33 17.84 2.54
CA GLY A 487 6.72 18.74 3.52
C GLY A 487 6.25 20.07 2.92
N THR A 488 6.83 20.52 1.82
CA THR A 488 6.44 21.74 1.08
C THR A 488 5.10 21.63 0.36
N ARG A 489 4.52 20.44 0.29
CA ARG A 489 3.24 20.21 -0.38
C ARG A 489 2.07 20.63 0.54
N PRO A 490 1.15 21.52 0.10
CA PRO A 490 0.15 22.14 0.99
C PRO A 490 -0.78 21.15 1.71
N GLN A 491 -1.09 20.03 1.07
CA GLN A 491 -1.96 18.97 1.59
C GLN A 491 -1.25 18.03 2.57
N VAL A 492 0.06 18.20 2.80
CA VAL A 492 0.85 17.37 3.71
C VAL A 492 1.05 18.12 5.02
N GLY A 493 0.59 17.49 6.11
CA GLY A 493 0.70 18.06 7.47
C GLY A 493 1.96 17.60 8.20
N ALA A 494 2.38 16.35 7.99
CA ALA A 494 3.57 15.78 8.61
C ALA A 494 4.26 14.76 7.70
N VAL A 495 5.59 14.67 7.79
CA VAL A 495 6.44 13.71 7.07
C VAL A 495 7.40 13.04 8.05
N GLY A 496 7.28 11.73 8.23
CA GLY A 496 8.23 10.92 8.99
C GLY A 496 9.24 10.20 8.09
N CYS A 497 10.42 9.94 8.63
CA CYS A 497 11.48 9.19 7.95
C CYS A 497 11.50 7.71 8.38
N ARG A 498 12.42 6.93 7.81
CA ARG A 498 12.78 5.61 8.34
C ARG A 498 13.74 5.78 9.53
N LEU A 499 13.46 5.09 10.63
CA LEU A 499 14.39 4.99 11.75
C LEU A 499 14.87 3.55 11.91
N VAL A 500 16.15 3.40 12.18
CA VAL A 500 16.80 2.12 12.46
C VAL A 500 17.52 2.19 13.80
N PHE A 501 17.64 1.05 14.48
CA PHE A 501 18.52 0.93 15.64
C PHE A 501 20.00 1.01 15.22
N GLY A 502 20.91 1.17 16.18
CA GLY A 502 22.36 1.13 15.93
C GLY A 502 22.87 -0.17 15.29
N ASP A 503 22.08 -1.25 15.32
CA ASP A 503 22.35 -2.53 14.63
C ASP A 503 21.61 -2.67 13.28
N GLU A 504 21.13 -1.56 12.72
CA GLU A 504 20.42 -1.42 11.44
C GLU A 504 19.05 -2.10 11.37
N ARG A 505 18.57 -2.73 12.46
CA ARG A 505 17.22 -3.29 12.49
C ARG A 505 16.20 -2.17 12.31
N PRO A 506 15.15 -2.37 11.49
CA PRO A 506 14.08 -1.39 11.37
C PRO A 506 13.40 -1.12 12.71
N GLN A 507 13.10 0.15 12.95
CA GLN A 507 12.40 0.62 14.15
C GLN A 507 11.12 1.32 13.75
N HIS A 508 11.22 2.42 13.01
CA HIS A 508 10.07 3.18 12.50
C HIS A 508 10.00 3.09 10.98
N GLU A 509 8.87 2.60 10.47
CA GLU A 509 8.54 2.52 9.04
C GLU A 509 7.08 2.95 8.81
N GLY A 510 6.65 3.99 9.54
CA GLY A 510 5.26 4.37 9.72
C GLY A 510 4.57 3.62 10.86
N ILE A 511 3.54 4.25 11.42
CA ILE A 511 2.69 3.69 12.50
C ILE A 511 1.33 3.32 11.94
N VAL A 512 0.83 2.15 12.32
CA VAL A 512 -0.50 1.65 11.97
C VAL A 512 -1.39 1.47 13.20
N LEU A 513 -2.68 1.75 13.05
CA LEU A 513 -3.74 1.53 14.04
C LEU A 513 -4.36 0.13 13.92
N ALA A 514 -3.52 -0.90 13.97
CA ALA A 514 -3.93 -2.27 13.65
C ALA A 514 -3.25 -3.28 14.57
N CYS A 515 -3.53 -4.56 14.30
CA CYS A 515 -2.85 -5.70 14.91
C CYS A 515 -3.07 -5.91 16.43
N GLY A 516 -4.19 -5.43 16.97
CA GLY A 516 -4.59 -5.71 18.35
C GLY A 516 -3.89 -4.86 19.42
N VAL A 517 -3.18 -3.80 19.01
CA VAL A 517 -2.63 -2.75 19.88
C VAL A 517 -3.12 -1.37 19.39
N PRO A 518 -3.11 -0.31 20.22
CA PRO A 518 -3.59 1.00 19.81
C PRO A 518 -2.82 1.60 18.63
N ALA A 519 -1.50 1.39 18.61
CA ALA A 519 -0.62 1.83 17.54
C ALA A 519 0.65 0.96 17.53
N ALA A 520 1.20 0.69 16.35
CA ALA A 520 2.44 -0.06 16.23
C ALA A 520 3.33 0.46 15.10
N ASN A 521 4.63 0.59 15.38
CA ASN A 521 5.62 0.86 14.34
C ASN A 521 5.84 -0.39 13.49
N LEU A 522 5.63 -0.30 12.17
CA LEU A 522 5.80 -1.43 11.26
C LEU A 522 7.22 -2.02 11.26
N GLY A 523 8.25 -1.20 11.53
CA GLY A 523 9.64 -1.65 11.56
C GLY A 523 9.91 -2.78 12.57
N HIS A 524 9.26 -2.75 13.74
CA HIS A 524 9.39 -3.85 14.72
C HIS A 524 8.66 -5.13 14.31
N LEU A 525 7.69 -5.05 13.39
CA LEU A 525 6.70 -6.12 13.18
C LEU A 525 7.06 -7.12 12.09
N ALA A 526 8.05 -6.81 11.24
CA ALA A 526 8.30 -7.62 10.04
C ALA A 526 9.74 -7.52 9.49
N PRO A 527 10.79 -7.89 10.24
CA PRO A 527 12.17 -7.87 9.72
C PRO A 527 12.42 -8.79 8.50
N GLY A 528 11.46 -9.65 8.13
CA GLY A 528 11.54 -10.54 6.95
C GLY A 528 10.30 -10.59 6.04
N ILE A 529 9.22 -9.87 6.37
CA ILE A 529 8.03 -9.77 5.52
C ILE A 529 7.98 -8.33 5.02
N ARG A 530 8.70 -8.06 3.93
CA ARG A 530 8.46 -6.86 3.15
C ARG A 530 7.02 -7.01 2.67
N VAL A 531 6.11 -6.17 3.13
CA VAL A 531 4.76 -6.05 2.57
C VAL A 531 4.94 -5.56 1.13
N LEU A 532 5.25 -6.49 0.22
CA LEU A 532 5.25 -6.41 -1.24
C LEU A 532 5.72 -5.08 -1.83
N GLY A 533 6.85 -4.54 -1.35
CA GLY A 533 7.43 -3.28 -1.84
C GLY A 533 6.78 -2.01 -1.28
N VAL A 534 5.56 -2.08 -0.72
CA VAL A 534 4.80 -0.93 -0.18
C VAL A 534 5.63 -0.16 0.85
N ILE A 535 6.25 -0.85 1.83
CA ILE A 535 7.10 -0.21 2.86
C ILE A 535 8.35 0.48 2.27
N GLN A 536 8.75 0.12 1.05
CA GLN A 536 9.89 0.72 0.33
C GLN A 536 9.48 1.88 -0.59
N THR A 537 8.23 2.32 -0.52
CA THR A 537 7.72 3.52 -1.21
C THR A 537 7.31 4.61 -0.22
N VAL A 538 7.16 5.85 -0.72
CA VAL A 538 6.51 6.93 0.05
C VAL A 538 5.03 6.57 0.21
N ARG A 539 4.48 6.74 1.40
CA ARG A 539 3.11 6.29 1.71
C ARG A 539 2.36 7.28 2.58
N ASP A 540 1.07 7.38 2.32
CA ASP A 540 0.11 7.80 3.34
C ASP A 540 0.12 6.78 4.50
N VAL A 541 0.21 7.26 5.73
CA VAL A 541 0.19 6.46 6.96
C VAL A 541 -0.68 7.16 8.01
N SER A 542 -1.22 6.40 8.96
CA SER A 542 -2.06 6.97 10.02
C SER A 542 -1.26 7.86 10.98
N ALA A 543 -0.01 7.50 11.24
CA ALA A 543 0.88 8.31 12.07
C ALA A 543 2.36 8.07 11.75
N VAL A 544 3.17 9.05 12.15
CA VAL A 544 4.64 8.97 12.21
C VAL A 544 5.11 9.35 13.60
N THR A 545 6.30 8.89 14.00
CA THR A 545 6.81 9.18 15.33
C THR A 545 7.34 10.60 15.46
N GLY A 546 7.19 11.21 16.64
CA GLY A 546 7.81 12.49 16.97
C GLY A 546 9.35 12.46 17.00
N ALA A 547 9.98 11.28 16.98
CA ALA A 547 11.44 11.15 17.03
C ALA A 547 12.15 11.77 15.82
N CYS A 548 11.50 11.80 14.65
CA CYS A 548 11.93 12.57 13.48
C CYS A 548 10.70 12.82 12.57
N SER A 549 10.09 14.00 12.69
CA SER A 549 8.90 14.35 11.90
C SER A 549 8.95 15.80 11.44
N LEU A 550 8.89 16.03 10.13
CA LEU A 550 8.80 17.36 9.54
C LEU A 550 7.33 17.76 9.47
N ILE A 551 6.97 18.80 10.20
CA ILE A 551 5.60 19.25 10.40
C ILE A 551 5.44 20.64 9.77
N ARG A 552 4.35 20.80 9.02
CA ARG A 552 3.93 22.11 8.53
C ARG A 552 3.29 22.89 9.68
N ARG A 553 3.79 24.09 9.95
CA ARG A 553 3.29 24.95 11.04
C ARG A 553 1.79 25.19 10.95
N SER A 554 1.27 25.54 9.77
CA SER A 554 -0.17 25.78 9.60
C SER A 554 -1.02 24.54 9.89
N ALA A 555 -0.48 23.34 9.67
CA ALA A 555 -1.15 22.09 10.05
C ALA A 555 -1.14 21.88 11.57
N TRP A 556 -0.02 22.19 12.23
CA TRP A 556 0.05 22.18 13.70
C TRP A 556 -0.92 23.18 14.34
N GLU A 557 -1.00 24.40 13.81
CA GLU A 557 -1.95 25.43 14.25
C GLU A 557 -3.41 25.00 14.03
N ALA A 558 -3.71 24.41 12.87
CA ALA A 558 -5.06 23.97 12.50
C ALA A 558 -5.66 22.92 13.47
N VAL A 559 -4.82 22.13 14.14
CA VAL A 559 -5.26 21.12 15.11
C VAL A 559 -5.02 21.52 16.57
N GLY A 560 -4.48 22.73 16.83
CA GLY A 560 -4.21 23.23 18.18
C GLY A 560 -2.99 22.61 18.86
N GLY A 561 -2.01 22.16 18.09
CA GLY A 561 -0.75 21.61 18.57
C GLY A 561 -0.81 20.20 19.17
N PHE A 562 0.21 19.79 19.92
CA PHE A 562 0.23 18.49 20.60
C PHE A 562 -0.66 18.52 21.85
N ASP A 563 -1.34 17.41 22.14
CA ASP A 563 -2.21 17.31 23.31
C ASP A 563 -1.38 17.06 24.58
N GLU A 564 -1.30 18.06 25.45
CA GLU A 564 -0.45 18.03 26.64
C GLU A 564 -0.90 17.05 27.72
N GLU A 565 -2.14 16.53 27.68
CA GLU A 565 -2.52 15.44 28.60
C GLU A 565 -2.07 14.05 28.08
N LEU A 566 -1.37 13.96 26.94
CA LEU A 566 -0.58 12.79 26.51
C LEU A 566 0.91 13.06 26.75
N ALA A 567 1.31 13.06 28.02
CA ALA A 567 2.61 13.60 28.42
C ALA A 567 3.81 12.77 27.94
N VAL A 568 3.68 11.44 27.83
CA VAL A 568 4.82 10.55 27.58
C VAL A 568 4.68 9.81 26.26
N ALA A 569 3.54 9.18 26.01
CA ALA A 569 3.32 8.32 24.86
C ALA A 569 2.10 8.76 24.02
N TYR A 570 2.08 8.32 22.76
CA TYR A 570 0.97 8.48 21.82
C TYR A 570 0.56 9.92 21.45
N ASN A 571 1.27 10.94 21.93
CA ASN A 571 1.02 12.34 21.54
C ASN A 571 1.22 12.58 20.04
N ASP A 572 2.21 11.91 19.44
CA ASP A 572 2.50 11.93 18.02
C ASP A 572 1.41 11.21 17.20
N VAL A 573 0.92 10.06 17.70
CA VAL A 573 -0.21 9.34 17.12
C VAL A 573 -1.48 10.18 17.16
N ASP A 574 -1.87 10.70 18.33
CA ASP A 574 -3.05 11.56 18.46
C ASP A 574 -2.96 12.80 17.56
N PHE A 575 -1.79 13.44 17.50
CA PHE A 575 -1.55 14.59 16.63
C PHE A 575 -1.76 14.23 15.16
N CYS A 576 -1.16 13.15 14.67
CA CYS A 576 -1.31 12.69 13.29
C CYS A 576 -2.77 12.34 12.94
N LEU A 577 -3.50 11.72 13.86
CA LEU A 577 -4.92 11.40 13.64
C LEU A 577 -5.79 12.66 13.59
N ARG A 578 -5.49 13.69 14.40
CA ARG A 578 -6.15 15.00 14.27
C ARG A 578 -5.82 15.68 12.94
N LEU A 579 -4.58 15.59 12.47
CA LEU A 579 -4.19 16.08 11.14
C LEU A 579 -5.03 15.41 10.05
N GLY A 580 -5.16 14.08 10.10
CA GLY A 580 -6.00 13.31 9.17
C GLY A 580 -7.45 13.78 9.16
N ARG A 581 -8.06 13.98 10.34
CA ARG A 581 -9.43 14.52 10.45
C ARG A 581 -9.58 15.95 9.95
N ALA A 582 -8.51 16.74 10.01
CA ALA A 582 -8.46 18.09 9.45
C ALA A 582 -8.22 18.11 7.92
N GLY A 583 -8.07 16.95 7.29
CA GLY A 583 -7.87 16.81 5.84
C GLY A 583 -6.41 16.86 5.39
N TYR A 584 -5.45 16.87 6.33
CA TYR A 584 -4.04 16.77 6.00
C TYR A 584 -3.63 15.30 5.84
N ARG A 585 -2.66 15.07 4.96
CA ARG A 585 -2.00 13.78 4.81
C ARG A 585 -0.77 13.70 5.69
N VAL A 586 -0.53 12.52 6.26
CA VAL A 586 0.66 12.19 7.03
C VAL A 586 1.44 11.17 6.22
N LEU A 587 2.69 11.50 5.90
CA LEU A 587 3.51 10.72 4.98
C LEU A 587 4.66 10.04 5.70
N TYR A 588 4.98 8.83 5.28
CA TYR A 588 6.24 8.16 5.60
C TYR A 588 7.12 8.10 4.34
N THR A 589 8.42 8.37 4.48
CA THR A 589 9.40 8.17 3.41
C THR A 589 10.51 7.18 3.81
N PRO A 590 10.76 6.13 3.00
CA PRO A 590 11.86 5.20 3.21
C PRO A 590 13.20 5.74 2.70
N TYR A 591 13.18 6.86 1.96
CA TYR A 591 14.36 7.45 1.31
C TYR A 591 15.13 8.40 2.22
N VAL A 592 14.65 8.61 3.44
CA VAL A 592 15.36 9.31 4.52
C VAL A 592 15.51 8.31 5.66
N THR A 593 16.76 7.99 6.04
CA THR A 593 17.04 7.07 7.14
C THR A 593 17.93 7.74 8.18
N LEU A 594 17.53 7.66 9.45
CA LEU A 594 18.34 8.07 10.61
C LEU A 594 18.53 6.87 11.54
N VAL A 595 19.63 6.88 12.30
CA VAL A 595 19.83 5.97 13.42
C VAL A 595 19.18 6.58 14.67
N HIS A 596 18.43 5.80 15.43
CA HIS A 596 17.82 6.22 16.69
C HIS A 596 18.11 5.19 17.78
N GLU A 597 18.91 5.58 18.78
CA GLU A 597 19.40 4.71 19.86
C GLU A 597 18.34 4.57 20.98
N GLU A 598 17.12 4.19 20.60
CA GLU A 598 15.94 4.09 21.46
C GLU A 598 16.20 3.27 22.73
N SER A 599 15.48 3.60 23.80
CA SER A 599 15.69 3.13 25.19
C SER A 599 16.93 3.69 25.90
N SER A 600 17.79 4.45 25.22
CA SER A 600 18.89 5.16 25.89
C SER A 600 18.41 6.33 26.74
N SER A 601 17.31 6.98 26.36
CA SER A 601 16.81 8.21 27.02
C SER A 601 15.63 8.00 28.00
N ARG A 602 14.76 6.96 27.82
CA ARG A 602 13.51 6.82 28.63
C ARG A 602 13.10 5.44 29.15
N GLY A 603 13.65 4.34 28.68
CA GLY A 603 13.10 3.00 29.00
C GLY A 603 11.69 2.76 28.43
N ASP A 604 11.19 1.53 28.60
CA ASP A 604 10.15 0.90 27.77
C ASP A 604 8.69 1.09 28.26
N VAL A 605 8.37 2.20 28.93
CA VAL A 605 7.08 2.35 29.64
C VAL A 605 6.12 3.29 28.92
N HIS A 606 5.12 2.73 28.24
CA HIS A 606 3.90 3.43 27.87
C HIS A 606 3.00 3.55 29.11
N PRO A 607 2.70 4.75 29.63
CA PRO A 607 1.78 4.88 30.75
C PRO A 607 0.38 4.36 30.36
N ALA A 608 -0.23 3.56 31.24
CA ALA A 608 -1.58 3.01 31.00
C ALA A 608 -2.64 4.11 30.82
N ASP A 609 -2.43 5.28 31.43
CA ASP A 609 -3.34 6.43 31.31
C ASP A 609 -3.29 7.05 29.91
N ASP A 610 -2.10 7.24 29.32
CA ASP A 610 -1.93 7.74 27.96
C ASP A 610 -2.59 6.79 26.95
N GLU A 611 -2.39 5.48 27.13
CA GLU A 611 -3.01 4.44 26.31
C GLU A 611 -4.54 4.47 26.41
N ALA A 612 -5.07 4.49 27.64
CA ALA A 612 -6.50 4.54 27.88
C ALA A 612 -7.15 5.80 27.28
N ARG A 613 -6.44 6.93 27.31
CA ARG A 613 -6.90 8.20 26.74
C ARG A 613 -6.95 8.15 25.21
N LEU A 614 -5.88 7.66 24.57
CA LEU A 614 -5.85 7.46 23.12
C LEU A 614 -7.00 6.54 22.67
N LEU A 615 -7.16 5.39 23.34
CA LEU A 615 -8.21 4.43 23.03
C LEU A 615 -9.61 5.03 23.19
N ARG A 616 -9.86 5.82 24.24
CA ARG A 616 -11.16 6.49 24.44
C ARG A 616 -11.46 7.49 23.33
N ARG A 617 -10.47 8.29 22.90
CA ARG A 617 -10.67 9.32 21.88
C ARG A 617 -10.87 8.73 20.48
N TRP A 618 -10.12 7.68 20.14
CA TRP A 618 -10.00 7.14 18.78
C TRP A 618 -10.64 5.76 18.60
N ALA A 619 -11.44 5.32 19.57
CA ALA A 619 -12.12 4.02 19.56
C ALA A 619 -12.88 3.72 18.25
N LEU A 620 -13.61 4.70 17.72
CA LEU A 620 -14.42 4.51 16.51
C LEU A 620 -13.55 4.38 15.25
N ASP A 621 -12.48 5.15 15.15
CA ASP A 621 -11.53 5.12 14.04
C ASP A 621 -10.77 3.79 14.05
N MET A 622 -10.25 3.39 15.21
CA MET A 622 -9.61 2.09 15.40
C MET A 622 -10.56 0.91 15.15
N ALA A 623 -11.86 1.06 15.44
CA ALA A 623 -12.87 0.03 15.18
C ALA A 623 -13.27 -0.09 13.69
N GLN A 624 -13.01 0.95 12.89
CA GLN A 624 -13.14 0.93 11.43
C GLN A 624 -11.90 0.32 10.77
N GLY A 625 -10.76 0.36 11.46
CA GLY A 625 -9.48 -0.16 10.98
C GLY A 625 -8.58 0.95 10.45
N ASP A 626 -7.32 0.63 10.25
CA ASP A 626 -6.35 1.55 9.66
C ASP A 626 -6.58 1.68 8.14
N PRO A 627 -6.78 2.91 7.61
CA PRO A 627 -7.07 3.11 6.20
C PRO A 627 -5.89 2.81 5.26
N PHE A 628 -4.66 2.77 5.78
CA PHE A 628 -3.43 2.57 5.01
C PHE A 628 -2.76 1.23 5.32
N PHE A 629 -3.49 0.32 5.98
CA PHE A 629 -3.06 -1.03 6.29
C PHE A 629 -4.18 -2.04 6.03
N THR A 630 -3.82 -3.28 5.72
CA THR A 630 -4.81 -4.33 5.44
C THR A 630 -5.48 -4.84 6.73
N PRO A 631 -6.80 -5.14 6.70
CA PRO A 631 -7.47 -5.78 7.82
C PRO A 631 -7.14 -7.28 7.95
N HIS A 632 -6.38 -7.88 7.03
CA HIS A 632 -6.13 -9.34 7.02
C HIS A 632 -4.83 -9.76 7.68
N LEU A 633 -4.05 -8.81 8.19
CA LEU A 633 -2.80 -9.07 8.89
C LEU A 633 -2.89 -8.69 10.37
N THR A 634 -2.26 -9.50 11.20
CA THR A 634 -2.12 -9.25 12.64
C THR A 634 -0.69 -9.54 13.09
N ILE A 635 -0.31 -9.03 14.26
CA ILE A 635 0.97 -9.38 14.88
C ILE A 635 0.85 -10.78 15.49
N GLY A 636 1.69 -11.68 15.00
CA GLY A 636 1.92 -13.01 15.55
C GLY A 636 3.21 -13.07 16.36
N ARG A 637 3.55 -14.28 16.81
CA ARG A 637 4.75 -14.52 17.62
C ARG A 637 6.06 -14.22 16.90
N ASP A 638 6.09 -14.39 15.58
CA ASP A 638 7.29 -14.29 14.75
C ASP A 638 7.19 -13.10 13.75
N GLY A 639 6.33 -12.10 14.04
CA GLY A 639 6.03 -10.95 13.17
C GLY A 639 4.62 -10.99 12.59
N LEU A 640 4.37 -10.23 11.51
CA LEU A 640 3.08 -10.20 10.81
C LEU A 640 2.66 -11.59 10.31
N GLU A 641 1.39 -11.94 10.51
CA GLU A 641 0.78 -13.19 10.04
C GLU A 641 -0.66 -12.96 9.56
N ILE A 642 -1.13 -13.85 8.68
CA ILE A 642 -2.51 -13.81 8.16
C ILE A 642 -3.50 -14.05 9.29
N ASP A 643 -4.44 -13.15 9.47
CA ASP A 643 -5.42 -13.20 10.53
C ASP A 643 -6.61 -14.09 10.19
N VAL A 644 -6.44 -15.40 10.42
CA VAL A 644 -7.50 -16.41 10.20
C VAL A 644 -8.63 -16.29 11.23
N GLU A 645 -8.36 -15.75 12.42
CA GLU A 645 -9.28 -15.73 13.56
C GLU A 645 -9.99 -14.38 13.76
N GLY A 646 -9.73 -13.38 12.90
CA GLY A 646 -10.27 -12.02 13.06
C GLY A 646 -9.71 -11.27 14.28
N ARG A 647 -8.48 -11.57 14.70
CA ARG A 647 -7.77 -10.92 15.83
C ARG A 647 -7.40 -9.46 15.56
N SER A 648 -7.06 -9.11 14.32
CA SER A 648 -6.84 -7.72 13.89
C SER A 648 -8.03 -6.82 14.21
N PHE A 649 -9.25 -7.39 14.10
CA PHE A 649 -10.53 -6.76 14.36
C PHE A 649 -10.92 -6.71 15.85
N ARG A 650 -10.16 -7.35 16.75
CA ARG A 650 -10.41 -7.33 18.22
C ARG A 650 -10.15 -5.97 18.88
N GLY A 651 -9.72 -4.96 18.12
CA GLY A 651 -9.87 -3.56 18.52
C GLY A 651 -11.32 -3.25 18.94
N ARG A 652 -12.32 -3.88 18.30
CA ARG A 652 -13.73 -3.77 18.73
C ARG A 652 -14.01 -4.38 20.09
N ASP A 653 -13.32 -5.45 20.49
CA ASP A 653 -13.49 -6.05 21.81
C ASP A 653 -12.75 -5.26 22.91
N LEU A 654 -11.58 -4.67 22.59
CA LEU A 654 -10.91 -3.67 23.44
C LEU A 654 -11.79 -2.43 23.67
N VAL A 655 -12.31 -1.88 22.57
CA VAL A 655 -13.25 -0.74 22.57
C VAL A 655 -14.55 -1.11 23.30
N ARG A 656 -15.11 -2.30 23.08
CA ARG A 656 -16.33 -2.77 23.77
C ARG A 656 -16.10 -3.07 25.26
N ALA A 657 -14.93 -3.57 25.64
CA ALA A 657 -14.56 -3.77 27.04
C ALA A 657 -14.41 -2.44 27.79
N GLN A 658 -13.87 -1.40 27.14
CA GLN A 658 -13.77 -0.06 27.72
C GLN A 658 -15.09 0.71 27.71
N LEU A 659 -15.86 0.68 26.62
CA LEU A 659 -17.20 1.29 26.57
C LEU A 659 -18.18 0.58 27.53
N GLY A 660 -18.02 -0.72 27.75
CA GLY A 660 -18.82 -1.50 28.71
C GLY A 660 -18.52 -1.19 30.18
N SER A 661 -17.31 -0.70 30.50
CA SER A 661 -16.98 -0.24 31.87
C SER A 661 -17.34 1.22 32.13
N ALA A 662 -17.54 2.03 31.07
CA ALA A 662 -17.96 3.43 31.15
C ALA A 662 -19.49 3.65 31.13
N LEU A 663 -20.28 2.62 30.80
CA LEU A 663 -21.74 2.69 30.74
C LEU A 663 -22.38 1.92 31.91
N THR A 664 -22.36 2.52 33.11
CA THR A 664 -23.50 2.35 34.02
C THR A 664 -24.60 3.29 33.54
N PRO A 665 -25.82 2.81 33.24
CA PRO A 665 -26.83 3.61 32.56
C PRO A 665 -27.41 4.65 33.53
N SER A 666 -27.19 5.93 33.23
CA SER A 666 -28.11 6.98 33.66
C SER A 666 -28.75 7.62 32.43
N GLY A 667 -30.05 7.36 32.26
CA GLY A 667 -30.96 8.13 31.41
C GLY A 667 -30.79 7.96 29.89
N GLY A 668 -31.71 7.22 29.27
CA GLY A 668 -31.75 7.04 27.82
C GLY A 668 -32.05 8.34 27.04
N ALA A 669 -31.25 8.57 26.00
CA ALA A 669 -31.64 9.33 24.82
C ALA A 669 -30.88 8.73 23.62
N ALA A 670 -31.61 8.36 22.57
CA ALA A 670 -31.05 7.80 21.34
C ALA A 670 -30.24 8.87 20.60
N LEU A 671 -28.99 8.56 20.24
CA LEU A 671 -28.16 9.40 19.37
C LEU A 671 -28.38 8.98 17.91
N SER A 672 -28.95 9.89 17.12
CA SER A 672 -28.97 9.82 15.66
C SER A 672 -27.60 10.18 15.08
N PRO A 673 -27.21 9.65 13.90
CA PRO A 673 -25.94 9.98 13.27
C PRO A 673 -25.91 11.44 12.78
N PRO A 674 -24.75 12.13 12.83
CA PRO A 674 -24.62 13.48 12.33
C PRO A 674 -24.66 13.49 10.79
N SER A 675 -25.55 14.30 10.23
CA SER A 675 -25.56 14.65 8.81
C SER A 675 -24.35 15.53 8.48
N GLY A 676 -23.37 14.97 7.77
CA GLY A 676 -22.24 15.72 7.23
C GLY A 676 -22.63 16.42 5.92
N SER A 677 -22.91 17.72 5.99
CA SER A 677 -22.93 18.60 4.83
C SER A 677 -21.49 18.93 4.42
N SER A 678 -21.11 18.57 3.20
CA SER A 678 -19.85 18.97 2.56
C SER A 678 -19.85 20.48 2.26
N PRO A 679 -18.82 21.27 2.63
CA PRO A 679 -18.69 22.63 2.13
C PRO A 679 -18.05 22.57 0.74
N ALA A 680 -18.85 22.86 -0.29
CA ALA A 680 -18.36 23.11 -1.63
C ALA A 680 -17.44 24.34 -1.63
N ALA A 681 -16.15 24.12 -1.89
CA ALA A 681 -15.20 25.20 -2.20
C ALA A 681 -15.48 25.71 -3.63
N SER A 682 -16.14 26.87 -3.72
CA SER A 682 -16.30 27.59 -4.99
C SER A 682 -14.97 28.22 -5.41
N VAL A 683 -14.39 27.73 -6.50
CA VAL A 683 -13.28 28.38 -7.19
C VAL A 683 -13.85 29.55 -8.00
N ALA A 684 -13.67 30.78 -7.51
CA ALA A 684 -13.95 31.99 -8.26
C ALA A 684 -12.76 32.27 -9.21
N GLY A 685 -13.03 32.30 -10.52
CA GLY A 685 -12.06 32.68 -11.54
C GLY A 685 -11.81 34.20 -11.57
N PRO A 686 -10.69 34.66 -12.16
CA PRO A 686 -10.32 36.07 -12.16
C PRO A 686 -11.22 36.89 -13.09
N GLY A 687 -11.76 37.99 -12.54
CA GLY A 687 -12.62 38.95 -13.23
C GLY A 687 -11.90 39.69 -14.35
N ARG A 688 -12.61 39.89 -15.46
CA ARG A 688 -12.22 40.77 -16.55
C ARG A 688 -12.55 42.21 -16.17
N ASP A 689 -11.53 43.04 -16.11
CA ASP A 689 -11.64 44.49 -16.10
C ASP A 689 -12.29 44.99 -17.40
N THR A 690 -13.33 45.81 -17.25
CA THR A 690 -13.79 46.74 -18.29
C THR A 690 -13.78 48.14 -17.69
N PRO A 691 -13.14 49.14 -18.33
CA PRO A 691 -13.08 50.49 -17.80
C PRO A 691 -14.36 51.26 -18.17
N THR A 692 -14.92 51.95 -17.19
CA THR A 692 -15.99 52.94 -17.38
C THR A 692 -15.36 54.32 -17.53
N GLU A 693 -15.54 54.95 -18.69
CA GLU A 693 -15.32 56.38 -18.89
C GLU A 693 -16.50 57.20 -18.35
N PRO A 694 -16.29 58.43 -17.86
CA PRO A 694 -17.37 59.32 -17.44
C PRO A 694 -17.69 60.38 -18.50
N GLY A 695 -19.00 60.62 -18.67
CA GLY A 695 -19.58 61.96 -18.89
C GLY A 695 -19.59 62.50 -20.31
N GLU A 696 -20.79 62.70 -20.84
CA GLU A 696 -21.36 64.05 -21.13
C GLU A 696 -22.76 63.90 -21.75
N ALA A 697 -23.75 64.59 -21.17
CA ALA A 697 -25.04 64.84 -21.81
C ALA A 697 -24.90 66.03 -22.77
N PRO A 698 -25.72 66.08 -23.84
CA PRO A 698 -26.79 67.09 -23.79
C PRO A 698 -28.11 66.68 -24.48
N SER A 699 -29.11 67.54 -24.23
CA SER A 699 -30.48 67.66 -24.76
C SER A 699 -31.59 66.79 -24.16
#